data_AF-A0A259G026-F1
#
_entry.id   AF-A0A259G026-F1
#
_cell.length_a   1.000
_cell.length_b   1.000
_cell.length_c   1.000
_cell.angle_alpha   90.00
_cell.angle_beta   90.00
_cell.angle_gamma   90.00
#
_symmetry.space_group_name_H-M   'P 1'
#
loop_
_entity.id
_entity.type
_entity.pdbx_description
1 polymer ?
#
loop_
_entity_poly.entity_id
_entity_poly.type
_entity_poly.pdbx_seq_one_letter_code
_entity_poly.pdbx_strand_id
1 'polypeptide(L)'
;MIYRDLRDFIAQLEKMGELKRISVAVDPRLEMTEIADRVLRAGGPALLFENPKGHSMPVLANLFGTVKRVAYGMGEDDPSRLREVGKLLAYLKEPEPPKGLRDAWDKWPVLKQVLNMAPKEVRGAPCQDIVWEGADVDLARLPVQHCWPGDIAPLITWGLTVTRGPHKKRQNLGIYRQQVIGRNKLIMRWLAHRGGAPVPDSLSEYQFAGLLRGAKTEVTKCLGSDLQVPASSEIVLEGVIHPGETALEGPYGDHTGYYNEQETFPVFTVERITMRRDPIYHSTYTGKPPDEPAILGVALNEVFVPLLQKQFPEITDFYLPPEGCSYRMAVVSMKKQYPGHAKRVMFGVWSFLRQFMYTKFILVMDDDVNVRDWKEVMWALTTRVDPARDTLLVENTPIDYLDFASPVSGLGSKMGIARFIGMVAVTLSCARKRPCPVRPAGTLTSALRLVRRAMQCSRSVLIRLSVLLVAAHAPALPASPLDRIAGMVNYPDRSVLPDDATLTVELLDFSKVDARVKRLARLTLPGGGRQFPLAFELPYYPADIQASHRYAVRAMLSRSGELLYTTAQNVAVITQGAGTQAQLELQRVDATPLAASEASLENTYWKLITLGGRPAQVQPHEREAYLLLLDGRVSASSGCNKLMGSYTQRGPGELLIGPLGSTHMACLPGMKEQEAALLAAYARATRYRIRGETLELMDVDQVLARFGARHFQ
;
A
#
# COMPACT_ATOMS: atom_id res chain seq x y z
N MET A 1 -17.22 -11.36 29.35
CA MET A 1 -16.91 -11.49 30.82
C MET A 1 -17.01 -10.13 31.51
N ILE A 2 -17.32 -10.05 32.82
CA ILE A 2 -17.35 -8.76 33.57
C ILE A 2 -16.29 -8.83 34.68
N TYR A 3 -15.32 -7.90 34.66
CA TYR A 3 -14.25 -7.79 35.66
C TYR A 3 -14.59 -6.73 36.69
N ARG A 4 -14.27 -7.00 37.96
CA ARG A 4 -14.48 -6.05 39.05
C ARG A 4 -13.43 -4.94 39.07
N ASP A 5 -12.16 -5.32 38.98
CA ASP A 5 -11.02 -4.41 39.01
C ASP A 5 -9.81 -5.02 38.26
N LEU A 6 -8.66 -4.34 38.31
CA LEU A 6 -7.42 -4.79 37.69
C LEU A 6 -6.92 -6.12 38.29
N ARG A 7 -7.08 -6.35 39.60
CA ARG A 7 -6.60 -7.57 40.26
C ARG A 7 -7.41 -8.79 39.84
N ASP A 8 -8.74 -8.64 39.73
CA ASP A 8 -9.61 -9.66 39.16
C ASP A 8 -9.26 -9.96 37.70
N PHE A 9 -8.95 -8.92 36.91
CA PHE A 9 -8.49 -9.11 35.53
C PHE A 9 -7.18 -9.89 35.44
N ILE A 10 -6.17 -9.53 36.25
CA ILE A 10 -4.89 -10.26 36.34
C ILE A 10 -5.12 -11.73 36.70
N ALA A 11 -5.95 -12.00 37.72
CA ALA A 11 -6.23 -13.36 38.17
C ALA A 11 -6.95 -14.20 37.09
N GLN A 12 -7.82 -13.59 36.30
CA GLN A 12 -8.48 -14.27 35.18
C GLN A 12 -7.52 -14.52 34.01
N LEU A 13 -6.67 -13.55 33.66
CA LEU A 13 -5.63 -13.76 32.65
C LEU A 13 -4.67 -14.90 33.04
N GLU A 14 -4.30 -14.99 34.32
CA GLU A 14 -3.48 -16.09 34.84
C GLU A 14 -4.15 -17.45 34.66
N LYS A 15 -5.43 -17.57 35.01
CA LYS A 15 -6.21 -18.81 34.78
C LYS A 15 -6.31 -19.19 33.31
N MET A 16 -6.28 -18.21 32.41
CA MET A 16 -6.34 -18.41 30.96
C MET A 16 -4.98 -18.68 30.33
N GLY A 17 -3.88 -18.64 31.11
CA GLY A 17 -2.52 -18.73 30.58
C GLY A 17 -2.06 -17.49 29.81
N GLU A 18 -2.75 -16.37 29.98
CA GLU A 18 -2.49 -15.07 29.33
C GLU A 18 -1.69 -14.11 30.22
N LEU A 19 -1.27 -14.54 31.40
CA LEU A 19 -0.36 -13.83 32.31
C LEU A 19 0.76 -14.76 32.76
N LYS A 20 1.98 -14.23 32.83
CA LYS A 20 3.15 -14.91 33.39
C LYS A 20 3.73 -14.10 34.55
N ARG A 21 3.85 -14.75 35.71
CA ARG A 21 4.62 -14.24 36.85
C ARG A 21 6.11 -14.49 36.66
N ILE A 22 6.92 -13.46 36.92
CA ILE A 22 8.37 -13.47 36.83
C ILE A 22 8.93 -13.21 38.23
N SER A 23 9.40 -14.27 38.88
CA SER A 23 9.95 -14.23 40.24
C SER A 23 11.45 -13.96 40.31
N VAL A 24 12.15 -14.14 39.19
CA VAL A 24 13.57 -13.77 39.06
C VAL A 24 13.72 -12.26 39.20
N ALA A 25 14.80 -11.81 39.85
CA ALA A 25 15.09 -10.39 40.00
C ALA A 25 15.33 -9.72 38.65
N VAL A 26 14.54 -8.71 38.30
CA VAL A 26 14.64 -7.96 37.03
C VAL A 26 14.77 -6.48 37.32
N ASP A 27 15.67 -5.80 36.62
CA ASP A 27 15.88 -4.37 36.75
C ASP A 27 14.77 -3.56 36.04
N PRO A 28 14.08 -2.62 36.72
CA PRO A 28 13.19 -1.66 36.06
C PRO A 28 13.91 -0.77 35.04
N ARG A 29 15.24 -0.66 35.14
CA ARG A 29 16.08 0.01 34.15
C ARG A 29 16.44 -0.95 33.03
N LEU A 30 15.85 -0.74 31.86
CA LEU A 30 16.09 -1.43 30.58
C LEU A 30 15.69 -2.91 30.54
N GLU A 31 16.01 -3.73 31.55
CA GLU A 31 15.77 -5.18 31.52
C GLU A 31 14.28 -5.52 31.39
N MET A 32 13.39 -4.87 32.17
CA MET A 32 11.94 -5.08 32.06
C MET A 32 11.41 -4.77 30.66
N THR A 33 11.89 -3.68 30.06
CA THR A 33 11.47 -3.26 28.71
C THR A 33 11.93 -4.25 27.65
N GLU A 34 13.18 -4.73 27.70
CA GLU A 34 13.71 -5.74 26.77
C GLU A 34 12.89 -7.04 26.84
N ILE A 35 12.55 -7.49 28.05
CA ILE A 35 11.72 -8.70 28.23
C ILE A 35 10.32 -8.47 27.68
N ALA A 36 9.68 -7.34 28.01
CA ALA A 36 8.35 -6.99 27.52
C ALA A 36 8.32 -6.90 25.99
N ASP A 37 9.34 -6.33 25.36
CA ASP A 37 9.43 -6.19 23.90
C ASP A 37 9.55 -7.52 23.17
N ARG A 38 10.44 -8.42 23.64
CA ARG A 38 10.53 -9.77 23.06
C ARG A 38 9.24 -10.56 23.22
N VAL A 39 8.61 -10.48 24.39
CA VAL A 39 7.35 -11.17 24.67
C VAL A 39 6.23 -10.62 23.80
N LEU A 40 6.11 -9.30 23.65
CA LEU A 40 5.11 -8.68 22.78
C LEU A 40 5.29 -9.09 21.32
N ARG A 41 6.51 -9.01 20.79
CA ARG A 41 6.82 -9.39 19.40
C ARG A 41 6.53 -10.87 19.11
N ALA A 42 6.63 -11.72 20.12
CA ALA A 42 6.28 -13.14 20.04
C ALA A 42 4.77 -13.40 20.25
N GLY A 43 3.95 -12.37 20.50
CA GLY A 43 2.53 -12.52 20.83
C GLY A 43 2.28 -13.17 22.20
N GLY A 44 3.24 -13.03 23.12
CA GLY A 44 3.23 -13.68 24.43
C GLY A 44 2.28 -13.05 25.47
N PRO A 45 2.28 -13.57 26.70
CA PRO A 45 1.36 -13.18 27.77
C PRO A 45 1.67 -11.79 28.36
N ALA A 46 0.75 -11.26 29.15
CA ALA A 46 1.03 -10.18 30.08
C ALA A 46 2.07 -10.62 31.12
N LEU A 47 2.83 -9.67 31.66
CA LEU A 47 3.97 -9.95 32.55
C LEU A 47 3.74 -9.30 33.91
N LEU A 48 3.87 -10.08 34.98
CA LEU A 48 3.90 -9.57 36.35
C LEU A 48 5.28 -9.85 36.94
N PHE A 49 6.12 -8.82 37.03
CA PHE A 49 7.43 -8.88 37.66
C PHE A 49 7.28 -8.73 39.16
N GLU A 50 7.53 -9.80 39.90
CA GLU A 50 7.30 -9.85 41.35
C GLU A 50 8.52 -9.36 42.16
N ASN A 51 9.70 -9.33 41.52
CA ASN A 51 10.96 -8.95 42.17
C ASN A 51 11.72 -7.88 41.37
N PRO A 52 11.22 -6.64 41.29
CA PRO A 52 11.97 -5.53 40.72
C PRO A 52 13.20 -5.19 41.58
N LYS A 53 14.40 -5.17 40.99
CA LYS A 53 15.63 -4.81 41.72
C LYS A 53 15.46 -3.43 42.37
N GLY A 54 15.73 -3.32 43.67
CA GLY A 54 15.64 -2.07 44.43
C GLY A 54 14.24 -1.65 44.86
N HIS A 55 13.19 -2.43 44.54
CA HIS A 55 11.81 -2.10 44.88
C HIS A 55 11.04 -3.31 45.45
N SER A 56 10.06 -3.05 46.31
CA SER A 56 9.18 -4.10 46.86
C SER A 56 7.85 -4.23 46.11
N MET A 57 7.54 -3.28 45.24
CA MET A 57 6.24 -3.18 44.55
C MET A 57 6.31 -3.94 43.22
N PRO A 58 5.47 -4.95 42.97
CA PRO A 58 5.48 -5.68 41.71
C PRO A 58 5.07 -4.80 40.52
N VAL A 59 5.63 -5.09 39.34
CA VAL A 59 5.36 -4.34 38.10
C VAL A 59 4.55 -5.19 37.13
N LEU A 60 3.38 -4.70 36.73
CA LEU A 60 2.58 -5.26 35.64
C LEU A 60 2.95 -4.54 34.33
N ALA A 61 3.32 -5.31 33.31
CA ALA A 61 3.61 -4.80 31.97
C ALA A 61 3.03 -5.72 30.89
N ASN A 62 3.00 -5.24 29.64
CA ASN A 62 2.50 -5.99 28.49
C ASN A 62 1.06 -6.52 28.64
N LEU A 63 0.26 -5.86 29.48
CA LEU A 63 -1.13 -6.21 29.79
C LEU A 63 -1.96 -6.33 28.50
N PHE A 64 -1.80 -5.38 27.59
CA PHE A 64 -2.49 -5.24 26.32
C PHE A 64 -1.62 -5.57 25.10
N GLY A 65 -0.55 -6.36 25.28
CA GLY A 65 0.34 -6.80 24.21
C GLY A 65 -0.28 -7.67 23.12
N THR A 66 -1.56 -8.05 23.23
CA THR A 66 -2.29 -8.76 22.17
C THR A 66 -3.70 -8.17 21.99
N VAL A 67 -4.19 -8.15 20.75
CA VAL A 67 -5.57 -7.72 20.43
C VAL A 67 -6.60 -8.54 21.22
N LYS A 68 -6.31 -9.82 21.45
CA LYS A 68 -7.11 -10.74 22.28
C LYS A 68 -7.26 -10.21 23.71
N ARG A 69 -6.17 -9.82 24.38
CA ARG A 69 -6.24 -9.26 25.74
C ARG A 69 -6.89 -7.88 25.79
N VAL A 70 -6.80 -7.07 24.73
CA VAL A 70 -7.57 -5.83 24.64
C VAL A 70 -9.07 -6.12 24.59
N ALA A 71 -9.51 -7.08 23.76
CA ALA A 71 -10.91 -7.50 23.72
C ALA A 71 -11.39 -7.98 25.10
N TYR A 72 -10.58 -8.81 25.78
CA TYR A 72 -10.86 -9.23 27.15
C TYR A 72 -11.01 -8.05 28.09
N GLY A 73 -10.11 -7.07 28.07
CA GLY A 73 -10.21 -5.86 28.90
C GLY A 73 -11.48 -5.03 28.63
N MET A 74 -12.07 -5.15 27.43
CA MET A 74 -13.33 -4.51 27.05
C MET A 74 -14.57 -5.36 27.35
N GLY A 75 -14.41 -6.49 28.04
CA GLY A 75 -15.50 -7.39 28.42
C GLY A 75 -15.92 -8.39 27.34
N GLU A 76 -15.22 -8.40 26.20
CA GLU A 76 -15.54 -9.21 25.02
C GLU A 76 -14.61 -10.42 24.90
N ASP A 77 -15.15 -11.56 24.48
CA ASP A 77 -14.36 -12.80 24.37
C ASP A 77 -13.68 -12.94 22.99
N ASP A 78 -14.04 -12.09 22.02
CA ASP A 78 -13.53 -12.10 20.64
C ASP A 78 -13.33 -10.66 20.12
N PRO A 79 -12.14 -10.31 19.58
CA PRO A 79 -11.90 -9.02 18.94
C PRO A 79 -12.93 -8.57 17.91
N SER A 80 -13.59 -9.51 17.20
CA SER A 80 -14.63 -9.15 16.21
C SER A 80 -15.82 -8.40 16.83
N ARG A 81 -16.08 -8.63 18.14
CA ARG A 81 -17.16 -7.98 18.90
C ARG A 81 -16.88 -6.50 19.20
N LEU A 82 -15.63 -6.05 19.07
CA LEU A 82 -15.29 -4.62 19.18
C LEU A 82 -16.03 -3.76 18.13
N ARG A 83 -16.40 -4.36 16.99
CA ARG A 83 -17.27 -3.68 16.00
C ARG A 83 -18.69 -3.44 16.52
N GLU A 84 -19.21 -4.27 17.41
CA GLU A 84 -20.53 -4.05 18.02
C GLU A 84 -20.50 -2.83 18.95
N VAL A 85 -19.40 -2.62 19.67
CA VAL A 85 -19.16 -1.38 20.44
C VAL A 85 -19.17 -0.16 19.52
N GLY A 86 -18.51 -0.24 18.36
CA GLY A 86 -18.50 0.83 17.36
C GLY A 86 -19.90 1.15 16.82
N LYS A 87 -20.74 0.15 16.55
CA LYS A 87 -22.14 0.34 16.14
C LYS A 87 -22.96 1.02 17.23
N LEU A 88 -22.77 0.63 18.49
CA LEU A 88 -23.43 1.26 19.63
C LEU A 88 -23.05 2.74 19.75
N LEU A 89 -21.76 3.08 19.61
CA LEU A 89 -21.30 4.47 19.57
C LEU A 89 -21.91 5.24 18.39
N ALA A 90 -21.98 4.63 17.22
CA ALA A 90 -22.57 5.22 16.02
C ALA A 90 -24.07 5.54 16.20
N TYR A 91 -24.78 4.68 16.95
CA TYR A 91 -26.18 4.88 17.34
C TYR A 91 -26.32 5.99 18.40
N LEU A 92 -25.47 5.99 19.44
CA LEU A 92 -25.52 7.00 20.51
C LEU A 92 -25.23 8.41 20.00
N LYS A 93 -24.42 8.55 18.95
CA LYS A 93 -24.13 9.84 18.33
C LYS A 93 -25.36 10.45 17.63
N GLU A 94 -26.18 9.62 17.00
CA GLU A 94 -27.37 10.03 16.23
C GLU A 94 -28.47 8.97 16.39
N PRO A 95 -29.25 9.02 17.49
CA PRO A 95 -30.30 8.04 17.74
C PRO A 95 -31.49 8.30 16.80
N GLU A 96 -31.97 7.24 16.14
CA GLU A 96 -33.21 7.30 15.37
C GLU A 96 -34.43 7.23 16.30
N PRO A 97 -35.38 8.20 16.23
CA PRO A 97 -36.57 8.18 17.07
C PRO A 97 -37.38 6.89 16.80
N PRO A 98 -37.91 6.23 17.85
CA PRO A 98 -38.62 4.99 17.69
C PRO A 98 -39.90 5.19 16.87
N LYS A 99 -40.11 4.34 15.85
CA LYS A 99 -41.27 4.46 14.94
C LYS A 99 -42.58 3.91 15.53
N GLY A 100 -42.53 3.30 16.72
CA GLY A 100 -43.69 2.79 17.45
C GLY A 100 -43.33 2.00 18.71
N LEU A 101 -44.35 1.47 19.42
CA LEU A 101 -44.19 0.75 20.70
C LEU A 101 -43.33 -0.52 20.59
N ARG A 102 -43.42 -1.24 19.46
CA ARG A 102 -42.62 -2.44 19.20
C ARG A 102 -41.14 -2.11 19.02
N ASP A 103 -40.84 -1.07 18.24
CA ASP A 103 -39.47 -0.57 18.02
C ASP A 103 -38.87 -0.01 19.32
N ALA A 104 -39.68 0.60 20.19
CA ALA A 104 -39.24 1.03 21.51
C ALA A 104 -38.86 -0.16 22.43
N TRP A 105 -39.60 -1.28 22.35
CA TRP A 105 -39.26 -2.51 23.08
C TRP A 105 -37.99 -3.16 22.54
N ASP A 106 -37.82 -3.20 21.21
CA ASP A 106 -36.62 -3.73 20.56
C ASP A 106 -35.36 -2.89 20.90
N LYS A 107 -35.53 -1.58 21.16
CA LYS A 107 -34.47 -0.66 21.60
C LYS A 107 -34.23 -0.64 23.11
N TRP A 108 -35.03 -1.36 23.92
CA TRP A 108 -34.89 -1.40 25.38
C TRP A 108 -33.52 -1.88 25.89
N PRO A 109 -32.87 -2.91 25.30
CA PRO A 109 -31.53 -3.32 25.72
C PRO A 109 -30.48 -2.21 25.60
N VAL A 110 -30.59 -1.36 24.56
CA VAL A 110 -29.70 -0.22 24.34
C VAL A 110 -29.98 0.88 25.38
N LEU A 111 -31.25 1.17 25.66
CA LEU A 111 -31.65 2.09 26.74
C LEU A 111 -31.15 1.62 28.12
N LYS A 112 -31.16 0.30 28.38
CA LYS A 112 -30.60 -0.27 29.61
C LYS A 112 -29.09 -0.05 29.73
N GLN A 113 -28.35 -0.11 28.62
CA GLN A 113 -26.92 0.22 28.62
C GLN A 113 -26.66 1.69 28.96
N VAL A 114 -27.54 2.60 28.53
CA VAL A 114 -27.46 4.02 28.89
C VAL A 114 -27.58 4.25 30.40
N LEU A 115 -28.37 3.44 31.12
CA LEU A 115 -28.50 3.52 32.58
C LEU A 115 -27.19 3.19 33.33
N ASN A 116 -26.27 2.46 32.69
CA ASN A 116 -24.98 2.06 33.26
C ASN A 116 -23.85 3.07 33.00
N MET A 117 -24.14 4.17 32.30
CA MET A 117 -23.13 5.15 31.92
C MET A 117 -22.73 6.07 33.08
N ALA A 118 -23.66 6.50 33.93
CA ALA A 118 -23.30 7.41 35.01
C ALA A 118 -22.34 6.74 36.00
N PRO A 119 -21.18 7.33 36.34
CA PRO A 119 -20.28 6.78 37.35
C PRO A 119 -20.98 6.70 38.71
N LYS A 120 -20.58 5.73 39.52
CA LYS A 120 -21.08 5.52 40.88
C LYS A 120 -20.04 6.00 41.86
N GLU A 121 -20.35 7.03 42.63
CA GLU A 121 -19.47 7.50 43.69
C GLU A 121 -19.55 6.55 44.90
N VAL A 122 -18.39 6.20 45.46
CA VAL A 122 -18.26 5.37 46.67
C VAL A 122 -17.50 6.13 47.75
N ARG A 123 -17.83 5.88 49.03
CA ARG A 123 -17.22 6.56 50.18
C ARG A 123 -15.96 5.89 50.72
N GLY A 124 -15.83 4.57 50.55
CA GLY A 124 -14.64 3.81 50.93
C GLY A 124 -14.03 3.21 49.68
N ALA A 125 -12.78 3.59 49.38
CA ALA A 125 -12.09 3.19 48.16
C ALA A 125 -10.74 2.54 48.48
N PRO A 126 -10.48 1.33 47.97
CA PRO A 126 -9.20 0.65 48.19
C PRO A 126 -7.98 1.49 47.81
N CYS A 127 -8.10 2.35 46.79
CA CYS A 127 -7.00 3.23 46.37
C CYS A 127 -6.56 4.24 47.44
N GLN A 128 -7.28 4.36 48.55
CA GLN A 128 -7.01 5.30 49.65
C GLN A 128 -6.59 4.59 50.95
N ASP A 129 -6.28 3.29 50.91
CA ASP A 129 -5.89 2.51 52.10
C ASP A 129 -4.56 2.97 52.71
N ILE A 130 -3.62 3.41 51.88
CA ILE A 130 -2.31 3.94 52.27
C ILE A 130 -2.19 5.35 51.68
N VAL A 131 -1.74 6.30 52.49
CA VAL A 131 -1.59 7.71 52.11
C VAL A 131 -0.18 8.17 52.46
N TRP A 132 0.56 8.67 51.48
CA TRP A 132 1.82 9.40 51.65
C TRP A 132 1.56 10.88 51.37
N GLU A 133 1.89 11.75 52.33
CA GLU A 133 1.72 13.20 52.23
C GLU A 133 2.98 13.93 52.69
N GLY A 134 3.17 15.16 52.20
CA GLY A 134 4.28 16.02 52.64
C GLY A 134 5.66 15.35 52.50
N ALA A 135 6.33 15.17 53.64
CA ALA A 135 7.67 14.58 53.71
C ALA A 135 7.70 13.06 53.46
N ASP A 136 6.57 12.40 53.22
CA ASP A 136 6.52 10.98 52.86
C ASP A 136 6.40 10.74 51.34
N VAL A 137 6.06 11.77 50.57
CA VAL A 137 5.91 11.69 49.11
C VAL A 137 7.27 11.53 48.43
N ASP A 138 7.61 10.31 48.03
CA ASP A 138 8.85 10.02 47.31
C ASP A 138 8.59 9.10 46.11
N LEU A 139 8.72 9.68 44.91
CA LEU A 139 8.57 8.99 43.64
C LEU A 139 9.66 7.93 43.41
N ALA A 140 10.83 8.06 44.04
CA ALA A 140 11.90 7.07 43.91
C ALA A 140 11.54 5.71 44.54
N ARG A 141 10.49 5.67 45.38
CA ARG A 141 9.96 4.41 45.95
C ARG A 141 9.15 3.60 44.92
N LEU A 142 8.63 4.25 43.88
CA LEU A 142 7.88 3.58 42.82
C LEU A 142 8.85 2.95 41.82
N PRO A 143 8.59 1.72 41.32
CA PRO A 143 9.43 1.05 40.33
C PRO A 143 9.20 1.60 38.92
N VAL A 144 9.41 2.91 38.75
CA VAL A 144 9.24 3.60 37.46
C VAL A 144 10.31 3.10 36.49
N GLN A 145 9.88 2.64 35.31
CA GLN A 145 10.79 2.10 34.31
C GLN A 145 11.64 3.20 33.66
N HIS A 146 12.88 2.84 33.32
CA HIS A 146 13.72 3.57 32.36
C HIS A 146 13.83 2.69 31.12
N CYS A 147 13.17 3.08 30.03
CA CYS A 147 12.82 2.15 28.95
C CYS A 147 13.97 1.92 27.97
N TRP A 148 14.60 3.00 27.50
CA TRP A 148 15.65 2.94 26.48
C TRP A 148 16.97 3.56 26.95
N PRO A 149 18.13 3.10 26.46
CA PRO A 149 19.43 3.59 26.94
C PRO A 149 19.66 5.11 26.78
N GLY A 150 19.01 5.73 25.79
CA GLY A 150 19.10 7.18 25.53
C GLY A 150 18.00 8.00 26.21
N ASP A 151 17.11 7.37 26.99
CA ASP A 151 16.11 8.10 27.76
C ASP A 151 16.78 8.90 28.87
N ILE A 152 16.34 10.13 29.09
CA ILE A 152 16.98 11.03 30.07
C ILE A 152 16.76 10.60 31.53
N ALA A 153 15.61 9.98 31.83
CA ALA A 153 15.18 9.65 33.18
C ALA A 153 14.09 8.55 33.18
N PRO A 154 13.68 8.02 34.35
CA PRO A 154 12.51 7.18 34.46
C PRO A 154 11.22 7.89 34.04
N LEU A 155 10.30 7.14 33.44
CA LEU A 155 9.07 7.66 32.83
C LEU A 155 7.83 6.89 33.29
N ILE A 156 6.82 7.60 33.79
CA ILE A 156 5.50 7.03 34.05
C ILE A 156 4.70 7.00 32.74
N THR A 157 4.21 5.82 32.36
CA THR A 157 3.66 5.56 31.02
C THR A 157 2.18 5.18 30.97
N TRP A 158 1.61 4.64 32.06
CA TRP A 158 0.20 4.16 32.11
C TRP A 158 -0.70 4.95 33.09
N GLY A 159 -0.33 6.19 33.41
CA GLY A 159 -1.13 7.06 34.27
C GLY A 159 -2.32 7.68 33.53
N LEU A 160 -3.54 7.51 34.07
CA LEU A 160 -4.72 8.26 33.62
C LEU A 160 -4.74 9.63 34.33
N THR A 161 -4.29 10.66 33.63
CA THR A 161 -4.34 12.04 34.14
C THR A 161 -5.79 12.53 34.11
N VAL A 162 -6.31 12.88 35.29
CA VAL A 162 -7.67 13.42 35.45
C VAL A 162 -7.61 14.93 35.62
N THR A 163 -8.33 15.67 34.79
CA THR A 163 -8.44 17.14 34.89
C THR A 163 -9.88 17.61 34.72
N ARG A 164 -10.20 18.79 35.26
CA ARG A 164 -11.49 19.45 35.09
C ARG A 164 -11.28 20.91 34.71
N GLY A 165 -11.93 21.34 33.62
CA GLY A 165 -11.85 22.74 33.18
C GLY A 165 -12.59 23.68 34.15
N PRO A 166 -12.16 24.95 34.30
CA PRO A 166 -12.70 25.87 35.30
C PRO A 166 -14.18 26.21 35.11
N HIS A 167 -14.71 26.07 33.88
CA HIS A 167 -16.08 26.41 33.53
C HIS A 167 -16.93 25.20 33.11
N LYS A 168 -16.40 23.98 33.22
CA LYS A 168 -17.07 22.75 32.78
C LYS A 168 -17.17 21.77 33.95
N LYS A 169 -18.35 21.16 34.12
CA LYS A 169 -18.56 20.11 35.12
C LYS A 169 -17.86 18.80 34.75
N ARG A 170 -17.64 18.55 33.45
CA ARG A 170 -17.02 17.32 32.93
C ARG A 170 -15.53 17.24 33.29
N GLN A 171 -15.08 16.04 33.67
CA GLN A 171 -13.67 15.69 33.78
C GLN A 171 -13.17 15.03 32.48
N ASN A 172 -11.90 15.26 32.16
CA ASN A 172 -11.17 14.62 31.06
C ASN A 172 -10.22 13.56 31.64
N LEU A 173 -10.08 12.44 30.93
CA LEU A 173 -9.09 11.39 31.22
C LEU A 173 -8.13 11.26 30.03
N GLY A 174 -6.85 11.53 30.25
CA GLY A 174 -5.81 11.42 29.23
C GLY A 174 -4.61 10.60 29.69
N ILE A 175 -3.99 9.89 28.75
CA ILE A 175 -2.69 9.26 28.97
C ILE A 175 -1.63 10.25 28.49
N TYR A 176 -0.86 10.78 29.44
CA TYR A 176 0.27 11.66 29.18
C TYR A 176 1.48 11.06 29.86
N ARG A 177 2.59 10.93 29.13
CA ARG A 177 3.83 10.43 29.73
C ARG A 177 4.38 11.46 30.70
N GLN A 178 4.91 10.99 31.82
CA GLN A 178 5.38 11.87 32.89
C GLN A 178 6.81 11.53 33.29
N GLN A 179 7.75 12.44 32.98
CA GLN A 179 9.16 12.29 33.34
C GLN A 179 9.36 12.60 34.82
N VAL A 180 10.08 11.73 35.53
CA VAL A 180 10.50 11.97 36.91
C VAL A 180 11.69 12.93 36.92
N ILE A 181 11.53 14.08 37.58
CA ILE A 181 12.60 15.10 37.70
C ILE A 181 13.00 15.41 39.15
N GLY A 182 12.34 14.80 40.12
CA GLY A 182 12.69 14.95 41.52
C GLY A 182 11.83 14.08 42.41
N ARG A 183 12.03 14.24 43.73
CA ARG A 183 11.34 13.47 44.77
C ARG A 183 9.81 13.50 44.64
N ASN A 184 9.23 14.65 44.30
CA ASN A 184 7.79 14.84 44.15
C ASN A 184 7.42 15.67 42.91
N LYS A 185 8.26 15.66 41.88
CA LYS A 185 8.11 16.50 40.69
C LYS A 185 8.13 15.64 39.43
N LEU A 186 7.09 15.79 38.63
CA LEU A 186 6.90 15.13 37.33
C LEU A 186 6.76 16.19 36.25
N ILE A 187 7.21 15.91 35.03
CA ILE A 187 6.83 16.75 33.87
C ILE A 187 5.52 16.24 33.29
N MET A 188 4.56 17.12 33.01
CA MET A 188 3.30 16.78 32.36
C MET A 188 3.38 17.04 30.85
N ARG A 189 3.73 16.00 30.05
CA ARG A 189 3.80 16.12 28.59
C ARG A 189 2.42 15.96 27.93
N TRP A 190 1.56 16.96 28.12
CA TRP A 190 0.29 17.10 27.39
C TRP A 190 0.47 17.95 26.12
N LEU A 191 -0.27 17.63 25.06
CA LEU A 191 -0.22 18.37 23.80
C LEU A 191 -1.53 19.13 23.59
N ALA A 192 -1.46 20.42 23.24
CA ALA A 192 -2.61 21.34 23.19
C ALA A 192 -3.78 20.87 22.31
N HIS A 193 -3.52 19.99 21.34
CA HIS A 193 -4.51 19.44 20.42
C HIS A 193 -4.88 17.98 20.66
N ARG A 194 -4.27 17.31 21.65
CA ARG A 194 -4.57 15.91 21.98
C ARG A 194 -5.52 15.85 23.19
N GLY A 195 -6.79 15.56 22.91
CA GLY A 195 -7.79 15.20 23.92
C GLY A 195 -7.54 13.82 24.55
N GLY A 196 -8.36 13.45 25.52
CA GLY A 196 -8.36 12.14 26.17
C GLY A 196 -8.71 10.98 25.22
N ALA A 197 -9.25 9.89 25.78
CA ALA A 197 -9.74 8.77 24.99
C ALA A 197 -10.67 9.26 23.85
N PRO A 198 -10.67 8.62 22.67
CA PRO A 198 -11.40 9.08 21.47
C PRO A 198 -12.92 8.84 21.60
N VAL A 199 -13.51 9.47 22.59
CA VAL A 199 -14.91 9.40 22.98
C VAL A 199 -15.62 10.65 22.45
N PRO A 200 -16.86 10.58 21.95
CA PRO A 200 -17.61 11.76 21.55
C PRO A 200 -17.63 12.85 22.64
N ASP A 201 -17.57 14.13 22.25
CA ASP A 201 -17.56 15.26 23.20
C ASP A 201 -18.79 15.28 24.13
N SER A 202 -19.90 14.66 23.70
CA SER A 202 -21.13 14.49 24.45
C SER A 202 -21.05 13.46 25.59
N LEU A 203 -19.99 12.64 25.64
CA LEU A 203 -19.81 11.56 26.60
C LEU A 203 -18.50 11.72 27.37
N SER A 204 -18.55 11.51 28.69
CA SER A 204 -17.33 11.41 29.49
C SER A 204 -16.67 10.03 29.32
N GLU A 205 -15.37 9.98 29.54
CA GLU A 205 -14.57 8.75 29.45
C GLU A 205 -15.02 7.71 30.48
N TYR A 206 -15.49 8.15 31.66
CA TYR A 206 -16.09 7.25 32.65
C TYR A 206 -17.43 6.67 32.19
N GLN A 207 -18.24 7.46 31.48
CA GLN A 207 -19.48 6.99 30.89
C GLN A 207 -19.22 5.95 29.82
N PHE A 208 -18.20 6.18 28.99
CA PHE A 208 -17.77 5.22 28.01
C PHE A 208 -17.23 3.93 28.65
N ALA A 209 -16.42 4.04 29.70
CA ALA A 209 -15.96 2.87 30.46
C ALA A 209 -17.13 2.08 31.08
N GLY A 210 -18.18 2.76 31.55
CA GLY A 210 -19.39 2.11 32.06
C GLY A 210 -20.18 1.36 30.98
N LEU A 211 -20.20 1.90 29.76
CA LEU A 211 -20.79 1.26 28.58
C LEU A 211 -20.04 -0.03 28.22
N LEU A 212 -18.71 0.04 28.13
CA LEU A 212 -17.85 -1.11 27.82
C LEU A 212 -17.96 -2.20 28.89
N ARG A 213 -17.94 -1.82 30.17
CA ARG A 213 -18.04 -2.77 31.29
C ARG A 213 -19.43 -3.38 31.43
N GLY A 214 -20.47 -2.74 30.90
CA GLY A 214 -21.86 -3.07 31.18
C GLY A 214 -22.28 -2.77 32.62
N ALA A 215 -21.49 -2.01 33.38
CA ALA A 215 -21.73 -1.64 34.77
C ALA A 215 -21.07 -0.29 35.08
N LYS A 216 -21.71 0.50 35.95
CA LYS A 216 -21.23 1.84 36.35
C LYS A 216 -19.78 1.79 36.86
N THR A 217 -18.95 2.70 36.39
CA THR A 217 -17.59 2.87 36.92
C THR A 217 -17.65 3.38 38.34
N GLU A 218 -17.10 2.63 39.29
CA GLU A 218 -16.98 3.08 40.68
C GLU A 218 -15.82 4.08 40.81
N VAL A 219 -16.14 5.27 41.29
CA VAL A 219 -15.20 6.38 41.47
C VAL A 219 -15.23 6.87 42.91
N THR A 220 -14.11 7.41 43.37
CA THR A 220 -14.00 8.11 44.66
C THR A 220 -13.46 9.51 44.45
N LYS A 221 -13.77 10.41 45.38
CA LYS A 221 -13.21 11.76 45.41
C LYS A 221 -11.75 11.69 45.87
N CYS A 222 -10.86 12.42 45.20
CA CYS A 222 -9.49 12.64 45.66
C CYS A 222 -9.48 13.27 47.07
N LEU A 223 -8.41 13.07 47.83
CA LEU A 223 -8.32 13.62 49.19
C LEU A 223 -8.03 15.13 49.16
N GLY A 224 -7.19 15.59 48.23
CA GLY A 224 -6.77 16.99 48.11
C GLY A 224 -7.57 17.83 47.13
N SER A 225 -8.52 17.24 46.40
CA SER A 225 -9.29 17.98 45.39
C SER A 225 -10.68 17.41 45.17
N ASP A 226 -11.51 18.15 44.43
CA ASP A 226 -12.84 17.70 44.02
C ASP A 226 -12.83 16.80 42.78
N LEU A 227 -11.66 16.32 42.34
CA LEU A 227 -11.56 15.39 41.22
C LEU A 227 -11.98 13.98 41.65
N GLN A 228 -12.56 13.23 40.72
CA GLN A 228 -12.93 11.83 40.91
C GLN A 228 -12.01 10.89 40.14
N VAL A 229 -11.49 9.86 40.82
CA VAL A 229 -10.61 8.80 40.29
C VAL A 229 -11.26 7.41 40.46
N PRO A 230 -10.89 6.38 39.67
CA PRO A 230 -11.42 5.04 39.87
C PRO A 230 -11.11 4.53 41.28
N ALA A 231 -12.12 4.06 42.01
CA ALA A 231 -11.98 3.62 43.40
C ALA A 231 -11.04 2.41 43.55
N SER A 232 -10.91 1.61 42.49
CA SER A 232 -10.08 0.41 42.44
C SER A 232 -8.68 0.65 41.86
N SER A 233 -8.26 1.91 41.68
CA SER A 233 -6.91 2.23 41.22
C SER A 233 -5.86 1.63 42.17
N GLU A 234 -4.76 1.10 41.63
CA GLU A 234 -3.67 0.58 42.48
C GLU A 234 -2.94 1.73 43.21
N ILE A 235 -2.68 2.83 42.48
CA ILE A 235 -1.93 3.99 42.94
C ILE A 235 -2.56 5.25 42.30
N VAL A 236 -2.68 6.33 43.07
CA VAL A 236 -3.15 7.64 42.61
C VAL A 236 -2.14 8.71 43.05
N LEU A 237 -1.71 9.55 42.10
CA LEU A 237 -0.87 10.71 42.36
C LEU A 237 -1.75 11.96 42.33
N GLU A 238 -1.79 12.70 43.44
CA GLU A 238 -2.56 13.95 43.57
C GLU A 238 -1.61 15.14 43.75
N GLY A 239 -2.00 16.30 43.20
CA GLY A 239 -1.27 17.54 43.38
C GLY A 239 -1.66 18.61 42.37
N VAL A 240 -0.73 19.50 42.05
CA VAL A 240 -0.99 20.73 41.28
C VAL A 240 0.05 21.02 40.21
N ILE A 241 -0.35 21.77 39.18
CA ILE A 241 0.56 22.39 38.22
C ILE A 241 0.59 23.88 38.53
N HIS A 242 1.75 24.42 38.91
CA HIS A 242 1.89 25.84 39.20
C HIS A 242 2.03 26.64 37.89
N PRO A 243 1.27 27.73 37.69
CA PRO A 243 1.41 28.58 36.52
C PRO A 243 2.84 29.08 36.34
N GLY A 244 3.40 28.88 35.14
CA GLY A 244 4.77 29.29 34.79
C GLY A 244 5.87 28.30 35.21
N GLU A 245 5.58 27.30 36.06
CA GLU A 245 6.55 26.27 36.41
C GLU A 245 6.66 25.25 35.27
N THR A 246 7.84 25.19 34.66
CA THR A 246 8.12 24.33 33.51
C THR A 246 9.51 23.71 33.62
N ALA A 247 9.71 22.59 32.94
CA ALA A 247 11.00 21.91 32.86
C ALA A 247 11.20 21.28 31.48
N LEU A 248 12.46 21.05 31.13
CA LEU A 248 12.86 20.43 29.86
C LEU A 248 12.60 18.92 29.91
N GLU A 249 11.74 18.42 29.02
CA GLU A 249 11.41 17.00 28.90
C GLU A 249 12.28 16.32 27.84
N GLY A 250 12.68 15.08 28.11
CA GLY A 250 13.36 14.21 27.14
C GLY A 250 14.88 14.41 27.06
N PRO A 251 15.54 13.77 26.06
CA PRO A 251 14.93 12.96 25.00
C PRO A 251 14.31 11.65 25.53
N TYR A 252 13.36 11.12 24.77
CA TYR A 252 12.75 9.81 25.00
C TYR A 252 12.49 9.10 23.68
N GLY A 253 12.73 7.79 23.65
CA GLY A 253 12.26 6.92 22.58
C GLY A 253 10.72 6.89 22.56
N ASP A 254 10.12 7.01 21.37
CA ASP A 254 8.66 6.99 21.23
C ASP A 254 8.17 5.98 20.20
N HIS A 255 6.85 5.92 20.03
CA HIS A 255 6.13 5.05 19.09
C HIS A 255 6.57 5.14 17.60
N THR A 256 7.39 6.13 17.24
CA THR A 256 7.99 6.23 15.90
C THR A 256 9.23 5.35 15.76
N GLY A 257 9.80 4.90 16.88
CA GLY A 257 11.10 4.23 16.94
C GLY A 257 12.30 5.18 16.96
N TYR A 258 12.07 6.48 17.16
CA TYR A 258 13.11 7.51 17.26
C TYR A 258 13.05 8.22 18.62
N TYR A 259 14.13 8.92 18.97
CA TYR A 259 14.16 9.82 20.11
C TYR A 259 13.55 11.16 19.73
N ASN A 260 12.66 11.66 20.56
CA ASN A 260 12.06 12.99 20.36
C ASN A 260 13.03 14.08 20.80
N GLU A 261 12.94 15.24 20.14
CA GLU A 261 13.62 16.45 20.61
C GLU A 261 13.14 16.86 22.00
N GLN A 262 14.03 17.57 22.70
CA GLN A 262 13.73 18.13 24.01
C GLN A 262 12.83 19.35 23.88
N GLU A 263 11.84 19.45 24.75
CA GLU A 263 10.90 20.57 24.75
C GLU A 263 10.42 20.86 26.17
N THR A 264 10.06 22.11 26.42
CA THR A 264 9.65 22.59 27.74
C THR A 264 8.16 22.32 27.99
N PHE A 265 7.84 21.62 29.08
CA PHE A 265 6.47 21.31 29.49
C PHE A 265 6.20 21.69 30.94
N PRO A 266 4.93 21.84 31.35
CA PRO A 266 4.57 22.16 32.74
C PRO A 266 5.02 21.08 33.72
N VAL A 267 5.34 21.52 34.94
CA VAL A 267 5.70 20.62 36.04
C VAL A 267 4.46 20.31 36.89
N PHE A 268 4.21 19.02 37.09
CA PHE A 268 3.24 18.49 38.03
C PHE A 268 3.94 18.22 39.38
N THR A 269 3.52 18.98 40.39
CA THR A 269 3.96 18.82 41.78
C THR A 269 3.04 17.83 42.47
N VAL A 270 3.58 16.68 42.87
CA VAL A 270 2.87 15.66 43.62
C VAL A 270 2.87 16.06 45.08
N GLU A 271 1.68 16.26 45.64
CA GLU A 271 1.47 16.61 47.06
C GLU A 271 1.08 15.39 47.88
N ARG A 272 0.54 14.37 47.22
CA ARG A 272 0.05 13.15 47.85
C ARG A 272 0.11 11.96 46.91
N ILE A 273 0.43 10.80 47.47
CA ILE A 273 0.30 9.51 46.80
C ILE A 273 -0.63 8.65 47.64
N THR A 274 -1.75 8.22 47.08
CA THR A 274 -2.63 7.23 47.71
C THR A 274 -2.54 5.89 46.99
N MET A 275 -2.63 4.79 47.70
CA MET A 275 -2.52 3.45 47.11
C MET A 275 -3.27 2.38 47.90
N ARG A 276 -3.53 1.26 47.22
CA ARG A 276 -4.02 0.03 47.86
C ARG A 276 -2.95 -0.59 48.75
N ARG A 277 -3.36 -1.48 49.66
CA ARG A 277 -2.45 -2.46 50.28
C ARG A 277 -1.90 -3.41 49.22
N ASP A 278 -0.62 -3.73 49.34
CA ASP A 278 0.12 -4.57 48.38
C ASP A 278 -0.08 -4.09 46.92
N PRO A 279 0.27 -2.84 46.61
CA PRO A 279 -0.06 -2.21 45.33
C PRO A 279 0.74 -2.86 44.18
N ILE A 280 0.14 -2.89 42.98
CA ILE A 280 0.79 -3.29 41.75
C ILE A 280 1.06 -2.04 40.89
N TYR A 281 2.31 -1.83 40.49
CA TYR A 281 2.67 -0.74 39.59
C TYR A 281 2.39 -1.14 38.13
N HIS A 282 1.42 -0.50 37.48
CA HIS A 282 1.12 -0.75 36.06
C HIS A 282 1.96 0.16 35.16
N SER A 283 2.72 -0.44 34.24
CA SER A 283 3.66 0.27 33.39
C SER A 283 3.78 -0.35 32.00
N THR A 284 4.30 0.44 31.07
CA THR A 284 4.61 0.04 29.69
C THR A 284 5.77 0.84 29.14
N TYR A 285 6.09 0.61 27.89
CA TYR A 285 7.08 1.33 27.11
C TYR A 285 6.50 1.69 25.74
N THR A 286 7.09 2.68 25.08
CA THR A 286 6.84 3.00 23.68
C THR A 286 8.14 2.90 22.91
N GLY A 287 8.11 2.41 21.68
CA GLY A 287 9.31 2.31 20.87
C GLY A 287 9.01 2.00 19.41
N LYS A 288 9.95 1.36 18.72
CA LYS A 288 9.72 0.93 17.34
C LYS A 288 8.59 -0.11 17.29
N PRO A 289 7.49 0.14 16.56
CA PRO A 289 6.35 -0.76 16.55
C PRO A 289 6.70 -2.14 15.95
N PRO A 290 5.93 -3.20 16.28
CA PRO A 290 4.80 -3.18 17.21
C PRO A 290 5.25 -3.01 18.67
N ASP A 291 4.54 -2.15 19.40
CA ASP A 291 4.62 -1.96 20.85
C ASP A 291 3.20 -2.06 21.44
N GLU A 292 3.05 -2.02 22.77
CA GLU A 292 1.75 -2.24 23.42
C GLU A 292 0.71 -1.18 23.02
N PRO A 293 1.03 0.12 22.97
CA PRO A 293 0.11 1.14 22.46
C PRO A 293 -0.30 0.91 21.00
N ALA A 294 0.58 0.40 20.13
CA ALA A 294 0.20 0.07 18.76
C ALA A 294 -0.81 -1.09 18.70
N ILE A 295 -0.66 -2.11 19.55
CA ILE A 295 -1.65 -3.20 19.64
C ILE A 295 -3.00 -2.70 20.16
N LEU A 296 -2.99 -1.82 21.16
CA LEU A 296 -4.19 -1.14 21.64
C LEU A 296 -4.86 -0.35 20.49
N GLY A 297 -4.06 0.36 19.69
CA GLY A 297 -4.50 1.09 18.50
C GLY A 297 -5.19 0.20 17.48
N VAL A 298 -4.63 -0.99 17.19
CA VAL A 298 -5.24 -1.98 16.28
C VAL A 298 -6.60 -2.46 16.80
N ALA A 299 -6.70 -2.77 18.09
CA ALA A 299 -7.97 -3.19 18.68
C ALA A 299 -9.02 -2.06 18.65
N LEU A 300 -8.62 -0.85 19.02
CA LEU A 300 -9.51 0.32 19.00
C LEU A 300 -9.91 0.71 17.57
N ASN A 301 -9.09 0.39 16.57
CA ASN A 301 -9.44 0.60 15.16
C ASN A 301 -10.76 -0.10 14.79
N GLU A 302 -11.01 -1.30 15.31
CA GLU A 302 -12.27 -2.03 15.08
C GLU A 302 -13.51 -1.27 15.55
N VAL A 303 -13.37 -0.42 16.58
CA VAL A 303 -14.45 0.43 17.09
C VAL A 303 -14.77 1.57 16.09
N PHE A 304 -13.79 2.03 15.32
CA PHE A 304 -13.98 3.11 14.33
C PHE A 304 -14.48 2.62 12.98
N VAL A 305 -14.26 1.36 12.61
CA VAL A 305 -14.70 0.82 11.31
C VAL A 305 -16.21 1.03 11.10
N PRO A 306 -17.13 0.68 12.04
CA PRO A 306 -18.56 0.92 11.87
C PRO A 306 -18.93 2.40 11.75
N LEU A 307 -18.20 3.29 12.43
CA LEU A 307 -18.42 4.74 12.35
C LEU A 307 -18.08 5.27 10.94
N LEU A 308 -16.98 4.79 10.36
CA LEU A 308 -16.63 5.08 8.97
C LEU A 308 -17.65 4.48 8.00
N GLN A 309 -18.07 3.24 8.22
CA GLN A 309 -19.04 2.54 7.35
C GLN A 309 -20.41 3.19 7.34
N LYS A 310 -20.85 3.78 8.46
CA LYS A 310 -22.10 4.56 8.51
C LYS A 310 -22.04 5.75 7.55
N GLN A 311 -20.89 6.43 7.47
CA GLN A 311 -20.70 7.61 6.61
C GLN A 311 -20.33 7.25 5.17
N PHE A 312 -19.57 6.16 4.99
CA PHE A 312 -19.06 5.65 3.72
C PHE A 312 -19.40 4.15 3.61
N PRO A 313 -20.65 3.78 3.26
CA PRO A 313 -21.09 2.38 3.17
C PRO A 313 -20.30 1.53 2.16
N GLU A 314 -19.59 2.18 1.24
CA GLU A 314 -18.66 1.56 0.31
C GLU A 314 -17.42 0.95 1.00
N ILE A 315 -17.02 1.40 2.19
CA ILE A 315 -15.87 0.86 2.93
C ILE A 315 -16.23 -0.51 3.50
N THR A 316 -15.49 -1.54 3.10
CA THR A 316 -15.69 -2.91 3.61
C THR A 316 -14.77 -3.25 4.79
N ASP A 317 -13.56 -2.69 4.81
CA ASP A 317 -12.63 -2.76 5.92
C ASP A 317 -11.73 -1.51 5.94
N PHE A 318 -11.23 -1.16 7.11
CA PHE A 318 -10.32 -0.05 7.32
C PHE A 318 -9.27 -0.52 8.33
N TYR A 319 -7.99 -0.32 8.02
CA TYR A 319 -6.91 -0.84 8.83
C TYR A 319 -5.78 0.20 8.99
N LEU A 320 -5.32 0.36 10.23
CA LEU A 320 -4.14 1.14 10.57
C LEU A 320 -3.03 0.19 11.04
N PRO A 321 -2.05 -0.13 10.18
CA PRO A 321 -0.97 -1.04 10.54
C PRO A 321 -0.09 -0.51 11.69
N PRO A 322 0.29 -1.34 12.69
CA PRO A 322 1.24 -0.98 13.75
C PRO A 322 2.54 -0.40 13.21
N GLU A 323 3.13 -1.04 12.20
CA GLU A 323 4.34 -0.61 11.51
C GLU A 323 4.21 0.76 10.83
N GLY A 324 2.99 1.24 10.60
CA GLY A 324 2.68 2.61 10.21
C GLY A 324 2.60 3.59 11.40
N CYS A 325 3.26 3.28 12.52
CA CYS A 325 3.20 4.03 13.78
C CYS A 325 1.74 4.25 14.25
N SER A 326 0.89 3.23 14.09
CA SER A 326 -0.53 3.18 14.51
C SER A 326 -1.50 4.14 13.80
N TYR A 327 -1.04 5.23 13.18
CA TYR A 327 -1.93 6.20 12.53
C TYR A 327 -1.35 6.85 11.27
N ARG A 328 -0.05 6.76 10.98
CA ARG A 328 0.57 7.48 9.85
C ARG A 328 0.21 6.88 8.49
N MET A 329 -0.23 5.62 8.45
CA MET A 329 -0.72 4.95 7.26
C MET A 329 -2.08 4.30 7.50
N ALA A 330 -2.98 4.40 6.53
CA ALA A 330 -4.22 3.65 6.46
C ALA A 330 -4.30 2.82 5.19
N VAL A 331 -4.83 1.61 5.32
CA VAL A 331 -5.19 0.75 4.19
C VAL A 331 -6.71 0.55 4.24
N VAL A 332 -7.39 0.93 3.16
CA VAL A 332 -8.85 0.98 3.08
C VAL A 332 -9.31 0.02 2.01
N SER A 333 -10.20 -0.90 2.38
CA SER A 333 -10.86 -1.81 1.44
C SER A 333 -12.24 -1.27 1.10
N MET A 334 -12.62 -1.20 -0.17
CA MET A 334 -13.91 -0.65 -0.57
C MET A 334 -14.55 -1.31 -1.80
N LYS A 335 -15.88 -1.24 -1.85
CA LYS A 335 -16.70 -1.59 -3.02
C LYS A 335 -16.89 -0.37 -3.90
N LYS A 336 -16.09 -0.29 -4.97
CA LYS A 336 -16.16 0.81 -5.92
C LYS A 336 -17.49 0.83 -6.68
N GLN A 337 -18.11 2.01 -6.73
CA GLN A 337 -19.38 2.26 -7.44
C GLN A 337 -19.28 3.21 -8.65
N TYR A 338 -18.16 3.91 -8.84
CA TYR A 338 -17.98 4.83 -9.99
C TYR A 338 -16.51 5.24 -10.17
N PRO A 339 -16.10 5.80 -11.34
CA PRO A 339 -14.79 6.39 -11.53
C PRO A 339 -14.52 7.54 -10.55
N GLY A 340 -13.30 7.63 -10.00
CA GLY A 340 -12.94 8.67 -9.01
C GLY A 340 -13.39 8.41 -7.57
N HIS A 341 -14.15 7.34 -7.31
CA HIS A 341 -14.68 7.00 -5.97
C HIS A 341 -13.59 6.89 -4.88
N ALA A 342 -12.38 6.39 -5.22
CA ALA A 342 -11.23 6.37 -4.29
C ALA A 342 -10.94 7.72 -3.66
N LYS A 343 -10.94 8.78 -4.48
CA LYS A 343 -10.57 10.12 -4.03
C LYS A 343 -11.55 10.63 -2.99
N ARG A 344 -12.86 10.33 -3.15
CA ARG A 344 -13.89 10.65 -2.14
C ARG A 344 -13.57 9.97 -0.80
N VAL A 345 -13.19 8.70 -0.82
CA VAL A 345 -12.81 7.97 0.41
C VAL A 345 -11.52 8.53 1.02
N MET A 346 -10.49 8.84 0.22
CA MET A 346 -9.25 9.46 0.72
C MET A 346 -9.53 10.78 1.44
N PHE A 347 -10.26 11.70 0.80
CA PHE A 347 -10.63 12.97 1.43
C PHE A 347 -11.55 12.76 2.63
N GLY A 348 -12.43 11.76 2.60
CA GLY A 348 -13.26 11.37 3.73
C GLY A 348 -12.44 10.94 4.94
N VAL A 349 -11.45 10.08 4.75
CA VAL A 349 -10.54 9.65 5.83
C VAL A 349 -9.77 10.83 6.42
N TRP A 350 -9.25 11.74 5.58
CA TRP A 350 -8.51 12.92 6.06
C TRP A 350 -9.36 14.00 6.73
N SER A 351 -10.69 13.98 6.60
CA SER A 351 -11.57 15.07 7.06
C SER A 351 -12.64 14.66 8.07
N PHE A 352 -13.13 13.42 8.04
CA PHE A 352 -14.33 13.03 8.79
C PHE A 352 -14.05 12.82 10.28
N LEU A 353 -13.04 12.00 10.62
CA LEU A 353 -12.67 11.71 12.00
C LEU A 353 -11.33 12.36 12.34
N ARG A 354 -11.28 13.11 13.44
CA ARG A 354 -10.07 13.79 13.91
C ARG A 354 -8.90 12.84 14.12
N GLN A 355 -9.19 11.59 14.49
CA GLN A 355 -8.22 10.52 14.73
C GLN A 355 -7.37 10.20 13.49
N PHE A 356 -7.87 10.47 12.27
CA PHE A 356 -7.18 10.13 11.01
C PHE A 356 -6.66 11.36 10.25
N MET A 357 -6.83 12.56 10.82
CA MET A 357 -6.38 13.82 10.18
C MET A 357 -4.87 13.87 9.93
N TYR A 358 -4.07 13.20 10.77
CA TYR A 358 -2.62 13.14 10.64
C TYR A 358 -2.10 11.93 9.85
N THR A 359 -3.00 11.08 9.33
CA THR A 359 -2.61 9.95 8.47
C THR A 359 -1.98 10.48 7.18
N LYS A 360 -0.70 10.20 6.98
CA LYS A 360 0.10 10.66 5.84
C LYS A 360 -0.16 9.86 4.58
N PHE A 361 -0.29 8.55 4.73
CA PHE A 361 -0.40 7.62 3.61
C PHE A 361 -1.76 6.93 3.63
N ILE A 362 -2.50 6.96 2.53
CA ILE A 362 -3.73 6.19 2.37
C ILE A 362 -3.61 5.30 1.14
N LEU A 363 -3.74 3.99 1.34
CA LEU A 363 -3.87 3.02 0.29
C LEU A 363 -5.33 2.61 0.17
N VAL A 364 -5.96 2.78 -1.01
CA VAL A 364 -7.34 2.33 -1.22
C VAL A 364 -7.38 1.18 -2.21
N MET A 365 -7.95 0.05 -1.78
CA MET A 365 -7.95 -1.25 -2.45
C MET A 365 -9.38 -1.78 -2.63
N ASP A 366 -9.60 -2.63 -3.64
CA ASP A 366 -10.89 -3.29 -3.85
C ASP A 366 -11.18 -4.30 -2.70
N ASP A 367 -12.45 -4.68 -2.56
CA ASP A 367 -12.94 -5.60 -1.50
C ASP A 367 -12.47 -7.06 -1.64
N ASP A 368 -11.73 -7.39 -2.70
CA ASP A 368 -11.07 -8.69 -2.89
C ASP A 368 -9.68 -8.76 -2.26
N VAL A 369 -9.16 -7.66 -1.70
CA VAL A 369 -7.86 -7.58 -1.04
C VAL A 369 -8.04 -7.54 0.48
N ASN A 370 -7.41 -8.49 1.17
CA ASN A 370 -7.26 -8.45 2.62
C ASN A 370 -6.24 -7.36 2.99
N VAL A 371 -6.76 -6.22 3.43
CA VAL A 371 -5.96 -5.04 3.79
C VAL A 371 -5.07 -5.20 5.02
N ARG A 372 -5.18 -6.34 5.71
CA ARG A 372 -4.37 -6.72 6.88
C ARG A 372 -3.25 -7.70 6.54
N ASP A 373 -3.18 -8.17 5.29
CA ASP A 373 -2.07 -8.98 4.78
C ASP A 373 -1.24 -8.17 3.79
N TRP A 374 -0.03 -7.80 4.18
CA TRP A 374 0.88 -7.06 3.33
C TRP A 374 1.21 -7.73 2.01
N LYS A 375 1.17 -9.07 1.93
CA LYS A 375 1.40 -9.77 0.67
C LYS A 375 0.29 -9.43 -0.33
N GLU A 376 -0.95 -9.38 0.13
CA GLU A 376 -2.09 -8.99 -0.71
C GLU A 376 -2.10 -7.49 -1.00
N VAL A 377 -1.80 -6.64 -0.02
CA VAL A 377 -1.72 -5.18 -0.23
C VAL A 377 -0.63 -4.85 -1.24
N MET A 378 0.56 -5.45 -1.13
CA MET A 378 1.66 -5.24 -2.07
C MET A 378 1.36 -5.82 -3.45
N TRP A 379 0.70 -6.98 -3.52
CA TRP A 379 0.22 -7.54 -4.79
C TRP A 379 -0.76 -6.58 -5.47
N ALA A 380 -1.74 -6.05 -4.74
CA ALA A 380 -2.70 -5.10 -5.29
C ALA A 380 -2.02 -3.79 -5.72
N LEU A 381 -1.13 -3.24 -4.90
CA LEU A 381 -0.36 -2.05 -5.21
C LEU A 381 0.44 -2.23 -6.51
N THR A 382 1.24 -3.29 -6.62
CA THR A 382 2.15 -3.52 -7.76
C THR A 382 1.47 -3.95 -9.05
N THR A 383 0.27 -4.55 -8.98
CA THR A 383 -0.44 -5.05 -10.17
C THR A 383 -1.53 -4.10 -10.66
N ARG A 384 -2.06 -3.23 -9.79
CA ARG A 384 -3.20 -2.36 -10.12
C ARG A 384 -2.79 -0.91 -10.32
N VAL A 385 -1.73 -0.42 -9.68
CA VAL A 385 -1.36 1.01 -9.67
C VAL A 385 -0.37 1.35 -10.78
N ASP A 386 -0.66 2.43 -11.51
CA ASP A 386 0.31 3.22 -12.26
C ASP A 386 0.75 4.41 -11.37
N PRO A 387 2.04 4.51 -11.01
CA PRO A 387 2.49 5.50 -10.03
C PRO A 387 2.14 6.94 -10.39
N ALA A 388 2.28 7.34 -11.66
CA ALA A 388 2.06 8.73 -12.07
C ALA A 388 0.57 9.09 -12.09
N ARG A 389 -0.30 8.18 -12.57
CA ARG A 389 -1.72 8.46 -12.72
C ARG A 389 -2.51 8.30 -11.41
N ASP A 390 -2.13 7.35 -10.57
CA ASP A 390 -2.98 6.87 -9.48
C ASP A 390 -2.50 7.29 -8.08
N THR A 391 -1.44 8.10 -8.04
CA THR A 391 -0.97 8.78 -6.84
C THR A 391 -1.58 10.17 -6.77
N LEU A 392 -2.21 10.48 -5.65
CA LEU A 392 -2.68 11.81 -5.28
C LEU A 392 -1.75 12.36 -4.21
N LEU A 393 -1.10 13.49 -4.51
CA LEU A 393 -0.35 14.27 -3.53
C LEU A 393 -1.14 15.52 -3.17
N VAL A 394 -1.27 15.79 -1.88
CA VAL A 394 -1.85 17.03 -1.34
C VAL A 394 -0.80 17.67 -0.44
N GLU A 395 -0.33 18.85 -0.82
CA GLU A 395 0.68 19.60 -0.08
C GLU A 395 0.05 20.53 0.96
N ASN A 396 0.87 21.05 1.87
CA ASN A 396 0.48 22.06 2.86
C ASN A 396 -0.73 21.66 3.73
N THR A 397 -0.72 20.43 4.21
CA THR A 397 -1.74 19.89 5.10
C THR A 397 -1.24 19.81 6.54
N PRO A 398 -2.14 19.81 7.55
CA PRO A 398 -1.75 19.65 8.95
C PRO A 398 -1.11 18.27 9.21
N ILE A 399 0.08 18.25 9.82
CA ILE A 399 0.80 17.04 10.21
C ILE A 399 1.07 17.09 11.73
N ASP A 400 1.38 15.94 12.32
CA ASP A 400 1.83 15.89 13.71
C ASP A 400 3.09 16.75 13.90
N TYR A 401 3.10 17.60 14.93
CA TYR A 401 4.22 18.49 15.25
C TYR A 401 5.53 17.71 15.52
N LEU A 402 5.42 16.46 15.99
CA LEU A 402 6.56 15.59 16.29
C LEU A 402 7.07 14.81 15.06
N ASP A 403 6.47 14.98 13.89
CA ASP A 403 6.90 14.26 12.69
C ASP A 403 8.02 15.01 11.96
N PHE A 404 9.26 14.76 12.39
CA PHE A 404 10.47 15.36 11.84
C PHE A 404 10.72 15.10 10.34
N ALA A 405 9.96 14.20 9.71
CA ALA A 405 10.04 13.98 8.27
C ALA A 405 9.21 14.99 7.45
N SER A 406 8.41 15.85 8.10
CA SER A 406 7.75 16.97 7.43
C SER A 406 8.73 18.11 7.16
N PRO A 407 8.55 18.88 6.08
CA PRO A 407 9.45 19.99 5.75
C PRO A 407 9.39 21.12 6.78
N VAL A 408 8.23 21.29 7.44
CA VAL A 408 7.99 22.28 8.48
C VAL A 408 7.23 21.59 9.61
N SER A 409 7.52 21.93 10.87
CA SER A 409 6.80 21.34 11.99
C SER A 409 5.30 21.68 11.93
N GLY A 410 4.45 20.67 12.09
CA GLY A 410 2.99 20.81 12.00
C GLY A 410 2.42 20.92 10.58
N LEU A 411 3.26 20.99 9.53
CA LEU A 411 2.83 21.20 8.15
C LEU A 411 3.60 20.31 7.16
N GLY A 412 2.88 19.56 6.33
CA GLY A 412 3.51 18.71 5.32
C GLY A 412 2.55 18.18 4.27
N SER A 413 3.02 17.24 3.45
CA SER A 413 2.21 16.62 2.41
C SER A 413 1.55 15.32 2.88
N LYS A 414 0.49 14.94 2.19
CA LYS A 414 -0.19 13.65 2.31
C LYS A 414 -0.26 12.98 0.95
N MET A 415 -0.20 11.66 0.96
CA MET A 415 -0.23 10.84 -0.24
C MET A 415 -1.35 9.82 -0.16
N GLY A 416 -2.23 9.84 -1.15
CA GLY A 416 -3.22 8.79 -1.40
C GLY A 416 -2.82 8.00 -2.63
N ILE A 417 -2.81 6.68 -2.55
CA ILE A 417 -2.59 5.81 -3.70
C ILE A 417 -3.82 4.94 -3.87
N ALA A 418 -4.42 4.98 -5.06
CA ALA A 418 -5.50 4.08 -5.38
C ALA A 418 -5.63 3.81 -6.87
N ARG A 419 -5.60 2.52 -7.20
CA ARG A 419 -6.20 2.06 -8.44
C ARG A 419 -6.93 0.75 -8.24
N PHE A 420 -8.13 0.74 -8.80
CA PHE A 420 -9.08 -0.35 -8.70
C PHE A 420 -9.29 -1.02 -10.06
N ILE A 421 -9.77 -2.25 -9.99
CA ILE A 421 -10.46 -2.87 -11.11
C ILE A 421 -11.68 -1.97 -11.46
N GLY A 422 -11.89 -1.70 -12.74
CA GLY A 422 -12.85 -0.67 -13.16
C GLY A 422 -14.25 -1.24 -13.21
N MET A 423 -15.23 -0.42 -12.83
CA MET A 423 -16.63 -0.73 -13.09
C MET A 423 -16.91 -0.64 -14.58
N VAL A 424 -17.16 -1.80 -15.18
CA VAL A 424 -18.11 -1.95 -16.28
C VAL A 424 -19.20 -2.88 -15.73
N ALA A 425 -20.45 -2.56 -16.03
CA ALA A 425 -21.66 -3.16 -15.50
C ALA A 425 -21.58 -4.69 -15.38
N VAL A 426 -22.12 -5.19 -14.27
CA VAL A 426 -22.49 -6.59 -14.08
C VAL A 426 -23.65 -6.90 -15.03
N THR A 427 -23.33 -7.18 -16.28
CA THR A 427 -24.15 -7.99 -17.18
C THR A 427 -23.19 -8.95 -17.86
N LEU A 428 -23.58 -10.22 -17.89
CA LEU A 428 -22.77 -11.36 -18.32
C LEU A 428 -22.10 -11.12 -19.69
N SER A 429 -20.83 -10.70 -19.68
CA SER A 429 -19.80 -10.99 -20.67
C SER A 429 -18.62 -10.06 -20.42
N CYS A 430 -17.48 -10.65 -20.12
CA CYS A 430 -16.23 -9.97 -19.85
C CYS A 430 -15.69 -9.31 -21.15
N ALA A 431 -16.25 -8.17 -21.56
CA ALA A 431 -16.00 -7.57 -22.88
C ALA A 431 -15.03 -6.36 -22.91
N ARG A 432 -14.33 -6.06 -21.81
CA ARG A 432 -13.13 -5.19 -21.81
C ARG A 432 -12.04 -5.70 -20.85
N LYS A 433 -10.98 -6.28 -21.43
CA LYS A 433 -9.57 -6.36 -20.98
C LYS A 433 -9.28 -5.84 -19.56
N ARG A 434 -9.59 -6.62 -18.54
CA ARG A 434 -8.96 -6.54 -17.21
C ARG A 434 -8.78 -7.96 -16.71
N PRO A 435 -7.63 -8.31 -16.11
CA PRO A 435 -7.46 -9.64 -15.53
C PRO A 435 -8.54 -9.86 -14.47
N CYS A 436 -9.36 -10.90 -14.64
CA CYS A 436 -10.23 -11.35 -13.58
C CYS A 436 -9.35 -11.88 -12.44
N PRO A 437 -9.45 -11.34 -11.22
CA PRO A 437 -8.71 -11.89 -10.09
C PRO A 437 -9.15 -13.33 -9.88
N VAL A 438 -8.18 -14.25 -9.74
CA VAL A 438 -8.46 -15.65 -9.45
C VAL A 438 -9.09 -15.74 -8.07
N ARG A 439 -10.37 -16.11 -8.01
CA ARG A 439 -11.09 -16.30 -6.75
C ARG A 439 -11.07 -17.78 -6.36
N PRO A 440 -10.75 -18.14 -5.10
CA PRO A 440 -10.96 -19.51 -4.62
C PRO A 440 -12.43 -19.91 -4.81
N ALA A 441 -12.70 -21.12 -5.32
CA ALA A 441 -14.05 -21.64 -5.39
C ALA A 441 -14.64 -21.73 -3.97
N GLY A 442 -15.73 -20.99 -3.69
CA GLY A 442 -16.27 -20.83 -2.33
C GLY A 442 -16.70 -22.12 -1.62
N THR A 443 -16.95 -23.19 -2.38
CA THR A 443 -17.26 -24.55 -1.90
C THR A 443 -16.03 -25.33 -1.42
N LEU A 444 -14.82 -25.02 -1.90
CA LEU A 444 -13.57 -25.69 -1.50
C LEU A 444 -12.97 -25.11 -0.21
N THR A 445 -13.12 -23.81 0.03
CA THR A 445 -12.61 -23.13 1.23
C THR A 445 -13.33 -23.56 2.51
N SER A 446 -14.62 -23.87 2.41
CA SER A 446 -15.45 -24.40 3.49
C SER A 446 -15.12 -25.87 3.79
N ALA A 447 -14.88 -26.69 2.76
CA ALA A 447 -14.41 -28.07 2.91
C ALA A 447 -13.01 -28.15 3.55
N LEU A 448 -12.07 -27.28 3.15
CA LEU A 448 -10.73 -27.22 3.74
C LEU A 448 -10.71 -26.72 5.20
N ARG A 449 -11.65 -25.83 5.59
CA ARG A 449 -11.84 -25.45 7.01
C ARG A 449 -12.36 -26.62 7.84
N LEU A 450 -13.23 -27.45 7.27
CA LEU A 450 -13.69 -28.70 7.89
C LEU A 450 -12.54 -29.70 8.03
N VAL A 451 -11.69 -29.85 7.01
CA VAL A 451 -10.50 -30.71 7.05
C VAL A 451 -9.46 -30.22 8.06
N ARG A 452 -9.22 -28.90 8.17
CA ARG A 452 -8.33 -28.33 9.20
C ARG A 452 -8.89 -28.49 10.62
N ARG A 453 -10.20 -28.33 10.82
CA ARG A 453 -10.86 -28.61 12.12
C ARG A 453 -10.81 -30.09 12.47
N ALA A 454 -10.97 -30.99 11.49
CA ALA A 454 -10.82 -32.42 11.68
C ALA A 454 -9.37 -32.81 12.02
N MET A 455 -8.37 -32.17 11.38
CA MET A 455 -6.95 -32.39 11.70
C MET A 455 -6.51 -31.83 13.06
N GLN A 456 -7.21 -30.81 13.60
CA GLN A 456 -6.93 -30.29 14.94
C GLN A 456 -7.60 -31.10 16.07
N CYS A 457 -8.59 -31.95 15.76
CA CYS A 457 -9.38 -32.69 16.75
C CYS A 457 -8.90 -34.13 17.05
N SER A 458 -7.75 -34.58 16.56
CA SER A 458 -7.25 -35.90 16.97
C SER A 458 -5.74 -35.98 16.99
N ARG A 459 -5.17 -35.91 18.22
CA ARG A 459 -3.76 -36.19 18.49
C ARG A 459 -3.45 -37.70 18.54
N SER A 460 -4.40 -38.57 18.20
CA SER A 460 -4.34 -40.00 18.52
C SER A 460 -4.35 -40.96 17.33
N VAL A 461 -4.34 -40.51 16.07
CA VAL A 461 -4.47 -41.40 14.90
C VAL A 461 -3.38 -41.15 13.86
N LEU A 462 -2.12 -41.19 14.29
CA LEU A 462 -0.95 -41.02 13.41
C LEU A 462 -0.06 -42.28 13.31
N ILE A 463 -0.60 -43.45 13.66
CA ILE A 463 0.08 -44.74 13.49
C ILE A 463 -0.93 -45.73 12.89
N ARG A 464 -1.22 -45.67 11.58
CA ARG A 464 -1.79 -46.80 10.78
C ARG A 464 -2.08 -46.55 9.29
N LEU A 465 -1.63 -45.46 8.67
CA LEU A 465 -1.67 -45.34 7.20
C LEU A 465 -0.27 -45.08 6.65
N SER A 466 0.48 -46.16 6.39
CA SER A 466 1.80 -46.10 5.75
C SER A 466 2.01 -47.21 4.71
N VAL A 467 0.96 -47.88 4.27
CA VAL A 467 1.03 -48.91 3.22
C VAL A 467 -0.12 -48.68 2.25
N LEU A 468 0.19 -48.62 0.95
CA LEU A 468 -0.67 -48.32 -0.21
C LEU A 468 -0.82 -46.84 -0.57
N LEU A 469 0.19 -46.29 -1.25
CA LEU A 469 0.08 -45.94 -2.68
C LEU A 469 1.44 -45.41 -3.17
N VAL A 470 2.32 -46.34 -3.55
CA VAL A 470 3.41 -46.08 -4.51
C VAL A 470 3.01 -46.79 -5.79
N ALA A 471 2.45 -46.06 -6.76
CA ALA A 471 2.50 -46.38 -8.18
C ALA A 471 1.72 -45.29 -8.96
N ALA A 472 2.47 -44.31 -9.49
CA ALA A 472 2.21 -43.50 -10.68
C ALA A 472 2.94 -42.16 -10.56
N HIS A 473 4.27 -42.21 -10.49
CA HIS A 473 5.09 -41.06 -10.87
C HIS A 473 5.34 -41.14 -12.37
N ALA A 474 4.51 -40.45 -13.14
CA ALA A 474 5.00 -39.73 -14.31
C ALA A 474 4.95 -38.25 -13.92
N PRO A 475 6.07 -37.51 -13.87
CA PRO A 475 5.98 -36.08 -13.71
C PRO A 475 5.33 -35.57 -15.00
N ALA A 476 4.08 -35.15 -14.93
CA ALA A 476 3.61 -34.14 -15.87
C ALA A 476 4.51 -32.94 -15.60
N LEU A 477 5.48 -32.71 -16.51
CA LEU A 477 6.26 -31.48 -16.55
C LEU A 477 5.27 -30.34 -16.36
N PRO A 478 5.48 -29.42 -15.39
CA PRO A 478 4.62 -28.27 -15.26
C PRO A 478 4.62 -27.57 -16.62
N ALA A 479 3.45 -27.45 -17.25
CA ALA A 479 3.32 -26.69 -18.48
C ALA A 479 3.94 -25.32 -18.21
N SER A 480 5.04 -25.01 -18.90
CA SER A 480 5.73 -23.73 -18.72
C SER A 480 4.68 -22.63 -18.89
N PRO A 481 4.60 -21.65 -17.98
CA PRO A 481 3.61 -20.60 -18.07
C PRO A 481 3.72 -19.94 -19.45
N LEU A 482 2.59 -19.86 -20.16
CA LEU A 482 2.49 -19.16 -21.43
C LEU A 482 2.56 -17.65 -21.18
N ASP A 483 3.50 -16.97 -21.81
CA ASP A 483 3.49 -15.51 -21.89
C ASP A 483 2.50 -15.05 -22.96
N ARG A 484 2.15 -13.76 -22.95
CA ARG A 484 1.09 -13.22 -23.81
C ARG A 484 1.53 -11.96 -24.52
N ILE A 485 1.16 -11.83 -25.79
CA ILE A 485 1.16 -10.57 -26.53
C ILE A 485 -0.28 -10.05 -26.56
N ALA A 486 -0.51 -8.87 -25.99
CA ALA A 486 -1.84 -8.27 -25.94
C ALA A 486 -1.92 -7.06 -26.86
N GLY A 487 -3.06 -6.86 -27.51
CA GLY A 487 -3.17 -5.77 -28.47
C GLY A 487 -4.58 -5.44 -28.90
N MET A 488 -4.77 -4.30 -29.56
CA MET A 488 -6.04 -3.95 -30.18
C MET A 488 -5.88 -4.12 -31.69
N VAL A 489 -6.90 -4.67 -32.32
CA VAL A 489 -7.06 -4.66 -33.77
C VAL A 489 -8.11 -3.60 -34.09
N ASN A 490 -7.76 -2.64 -34.93
CA ASN A 490 -8.62 -1.55 -35.35
C ASN A 490 -9.11 -1.85 -36.77
N TYR A 491 -10.36 -1.49 -37.07
CA TYR A 491 -11.01 -1.78 -38.34
C TYR A 491 -11.57 -0.49 -38.96
N PRO A 492 -11.19 -0.18 -40.21
CA PRO A 492 -11.40 1.15 -40.78
C PRO A 492 -12.87 1.47 -41.04
N ASP A 493 -13.71 0.49 -41.41
CA ASP A 493 -15.11 0.72 -41.75
C ASP A 493 -16.04 1.00 -40.55
N ARG A 494 -15.52 0.93 -39.30
CA ARG A 494 -16.24 1.18 -38.02
C ARG A 494 -17.61 0.49 -37.89
N SER A 495 -17.89 -0.50 -38.74
CA SER A 495 -19.12 -1.27 -38.79
C SER A 495 -18.99 -2.54 -37.94
N VAL A 496 -20.14 -3.11 -37.58
CA VAL A 496 -20.23 -4.38 -36.86
C VAL A 496 -19.78 -5.50 -37.78
N LEU A 497 -18.90 -6.40 -37.30
CA LEU A 497 -18.48 -7.57 -38.08
C LEU A 497 -19.66 -8.51 -38.36
N PRO A 498 -19.85 -8.94 -39.61
CA PRO A 498 -20.79 -10.01 -39.95
C PRO A 498 -20.49 -11.30 -39.18
N ASP A 499 -21.53 -12.10 -38.89
CA ASP A 499 -21.39 -13.34 -38.13
C ASP A 499 -20.53 -14.41 -38.84
N ASP A 500 -20.43 -14.34 -40.17
CA ASP A 500 -19.64 -15.22 -41.03
C ASP A 500 -18.18 -14.75 -41.26
N ALA A 501 -17.75 -13.69 -40.58
CA ALA A 501 -16.37 -13.21 -40.59
C ALA A 501 -15.51 -13.87 -39.50
N THR A 502 -14.20 -13.97 -39.72
CA THR A 502 -13.21 -14.57 -38.81
C THR A 502 -11.94 -13.74 -38.80
N LEU A 503 -11.55 -13.24 -37.62
CA LEU A 503 -10.28 -12.54 -37.41
C LEU A 503 -9.22 -13.51 -36.90
N THR A 504 -8.06 -13.56 -37.54
CA THR A 504 -6.91 -14.36 -37.12
C THR A 504 -5.73 -13.45 -36.79
N VAL A 505 -5.09 -13.66 -35.64
CA VAL A 505 -3.86 -12.97 -35.21
C VAL A 505 -2.74 -14.00 -35.05
N GLU A 506 -1.56 -13.73 -35.62
CA GLU A 506 -0.43 -14.66 -35.63
C GLU A 506 0.85 -14.01 -35.08
N LEU A 507 1.66 -14.80 -34.37
CA LEU A 507 3.02 -14.45 -33.94
C LEU A 507 4.00 -15.13 -34.89
N LEU A 508 4.92 -14.35 -35.42
CA LEU A 508 5.83 -14.74 -36.48
C LEU A 508 7.27 -14.41 -36.09
N ASP A 509 8.20 -15.34 -36.35
CA ASP A 509 9.65 -15.13 -36.23
C ASP A 509 10.24 -14.69 -37.59
N PHE A 510 10.79 -13.47 -37.62
CA PHE A 510 11.34 -12.81 -38.80
C PHE A 510 12.87 -12.77 -38.81
N SER A 511 13.53 -13.61 -38.03
CA SER A 511 14.98 -13.53 -37.81
C SER A 511 15.83 -14.04 -38.98
N LYS A 512 15.24 -14.80 -39.90
CA LYS A 512 15.91 -15.32 -41.10
C LYS A 512 15.25 -14.72 -42.34
N VAL A 513 16.03 -13.97 -43.11
CA VAL A 513 15.53 -13.20 -44.27
C VAL A 513 15.19 -14.10 -45.47
N ASP A 514 15.75 -15.32 -45.54
CA ASP A 514 15.62 -16.23 -46.70
C ASP A 514 14.88 -17.56 -46.41
N ALA A 515 14.15 -17.68 -45.30
CA ALA A 515 13.39 -18.89 -44.97
C ALA A 515 11.91 -18.58 -44.69
N ARG A 516 11.00 -19.52 -45.01
CA ARG A 516 9.56 -19.40 -44.73
C ARG A 516 9.34 -18.92 -43.28
N VAL A 517 8.67 -17.78 -43.12
CA VAL A 517 8.38 -17.15 -41.83
C VAL A 517 7.76 -18.18 -40.88
N LYS A 518 8.42 -18.44 -39.76
CA LYS A 518 8.00 -19.48 -38.80
C LYS A 518 6.92 -18.90 -37.89
N ARG A 519 5.70 -19.44 -37.99
CA ARG A 519 4.60 -19.09 -37.09
C ARG A 519 4.74 -19.82 -35.75
N LEU A 520 4.76 -19.06 -34.68
CA LEU A 520 4.93 -19.57 -33.31
C LEU A 520 3.61 -19.65 -32.53
N ALA A 521 2.66 -18.76 -32.82
CA ALA A 521 1.34 -18.79 -32.20
C ALA A 521 0.26 -18.27 -33.15
N ARG A 522 -0.99 -18.72 -32.97
CA ARG A 522 -2.17 -18.27 -33.71
C ARG A 522 -3.37 -18.17 -32.77
N LEU A 523 -4.12 -17.08 -32.89
CA LEU A 523 -5.42 -16.87 -32.26
C LEU A 523 -6.46 -16.60 -33.34
N THR A 524 -7.60 -17.30 -33.28
CA THR A 524 -8.72 -17.10 -34.21
C THR A 524 -9.96 -16.67 -33.42
N LEU A 525 -10.59 -15.58 -33.84
CA LEU A 525 -11.74 -14.95 -33.19
C LEU A 525 -12.91 -14.86 -34.19
N PRO A 526 -14.10 -15.39 -33.86
CA PRO A 526 -15.28 -15.26 -34.72
C PRO A 526 -15.81 -13.81 -34.73
N GLY A 527 -16.39 -13.40 -35.86
CA GLY A 527 -16.90 -12.05 -36.13
C GLY A 527 -18.10 -11.69 -35.26
N GLY A 528 -19.13 -12.53 -35.23
CA GLY A 528 -20.20 -12.59 -34.21
C GLY A 528 -20.76 -11.24 -33.72
N GLY A 529 -20.98 -10.27 -34.61
CA GLY A 529 -21.49 -8.95 -34.23
C GLY A 529 -20.53 -8.07 -33.40
N ARG A 530 -19.23 -8.36 -33.39
CA ARG A 530 -18.25 -7.64 -32.58
C ARG A 530 -17.94 -6.26 -33.16
N GLN A 531 -17.92 -5.25 -32.28
CA GLN A 531 -17.54 -3.88 -32.61
C GLN A 531 -16.03 -3.68 -32.48
N PHE A 532 -15.45 -2.96 -33.43
CA PHE A 532 -14.07 -2.52 -33.36
C PHE A 532 -13.92 -1.22 -32.58
N PRO A 533 -12.79 -1.01 -31.88
CA PRO A 533 -11.56 -1.81 -31.93
C PRO A 533 -11.62 -3.11 -31.10
N LEU A 534 -11.13 -4.23 -31.66
CA LEU A 534 -11.21 -5.56 -31.07
C LEU A 534 -9.92 -5.93 -30.32
N ALA A 535 -10.09 -6.28 -29.05
CA ALA A 535 -9.03 -6.79 -28.19
C ALA A 535 -8.59 -8.22 -28.59
N PHE A 536 -7.28 -8.47 -28.67
CA PHE A 536 -6.71 -9.83 -28.73
C PHE A 536 -5.66 -10.07 -27.63
N GLU A 537 -5.53 -11.34 -27.23
CA GLU A 537 -4.43 -11.85 -26.40
C GLU A 537 -3.89 -13.13 -27.05
N LEU A 538 -2.67 -13.07 -27.57
CA LEU A 538 -2.02 -14.17 -28.26
C LEU A 538 -1.01 -14.84 -27.31
N PRO A 539 -1.30 -16.05 -26.77
CA PRO A 539 -0.37 -16.78 -25.91
C PRO A 539 0.77 -17.39 -26.72
N TYR A 540 1.98 -17.40 -26.14
CA TYR A 540 3.16 -18.04 -26.72
C TYR A 540 4.03 -18.66 -25.60
N TYR A 541 4.85 -19.68 -25.93
CA TYR A 541 5.77 -20.27 -24.97
C TYR A 541 7.05 -19.45 -24.90
N PRO A 542 7.49 -18.97 -23.71
CA PRO A 542 8.75 -18.23 -23.58
C PRO A 542 9.97 -19.03 -24.05
N ALA A 543 9.91 -20.35 -23.92
CA ALA A 543 10.95 -21.27 -24.38
C ALA A 543 11.17 -21.23 -25.92
N ASP A 544 10.17 -20.80 -26.69
CA ASP A 544 10.27 -20.65 -28.15
C ASP A 544 10.89 -19.30 -28.56
N ILE A 545 11.18 -18.41 -27.61
CA ILE A 545 11.72 -17.07 -27.84
C ILE A 545 13.22 -17.04 -27.56
N GLN A 546 13.99 -16.73 -28.60
CA GLN A 546 15.41 -16.40 -28.52
C GLN A 546 15.63 -14.88 -28.50
N ALA A 547 16.43 -14.38 -27.56
CA ALA A 547 16.64 -12.94 -27.37
C ALA A 547 17.29 -12.22 -28.58
N SER A 548 18.00 -12.96 -29.43
CA SER A 548 18.65 -12.46 -30.66
C SER A 548 17.70 -12.35 -31.86
N HIS A 549 16.50 -12.92 -31.76
CA HIS A 549 15.52 -12.99 -32.85
C HIS A 549 14.61 -11.75 -32.89
N ARG A 550 13.87 -11.59 -33.98
CA ARG A 550 12.85 -10.54 -34.18
C ARG A 550 11.49 -11.18 -34.34
N TYR A 551 10.59 -10.90 -33.41
CA TYR A 551 9.21 -11.38 -33.45
C TYR A 551 8.26 -10.24 -33.77
N ALA A 552 7.23 -10.52 -34.57
CA ALA A 552 6.18 -9.57 -34.85
C ALA A 552 4.81 -10.25 -34.95
N VAL A 553 3.76 -9.45 -34.73
CA VAL A 553 2.37 -9.89 -34.83
C VAL A 553 1.66 -9.28 -36.03
N ARG A 554 0.78 -10.09 -36.64
CA ARG A 554 -0.02 -9.74 -37.81
C ARG A 554 -1.47 -10.16 -37.60
N ALA A 555 -2.44 -9.38 -38.08
CA ALA A 555 -3.86 -9.75 -38.06
C ALA A 555 -4.47 -9.81 -39.47
N MET A 556 -5.40 -10.74 -39.68
CA MET A 556 -6.06 -11.04 -40.95
C MET A 556 -7.56 -11.26 -40.69
N LEU A 557 -8.43 -10.57 -41.42
CA LEU A 557 -9.88 -10.74 -41.36
C LEU A 557 -10.36 -11.41 -42.65
N SER A 558 -10.96 -12.59 -42.50
CA SER A 558 -11.51 -13.37 -43.61
C SER A 558 -13.01 -13.57 -43.47
N ARG A 559 -13.74 -13.73 -44.56
CA ARG A 559 -15.18 -14.06 -44.58
C ARG A 559 -15.42 -15.21 -45.53
N SER A 560 -16.07 -16.27 -45.08
CA SER A 560 -16.32 -17.49 -45.89
C SER A 560 -15.06 -18.05 -46.59
N GLY A 561 -13.88 -17.88 -45.99
CA GLY A 561 -12.59 -18.33 -46.52
C GLY A 561 -11.81 -17.32 -47.37
N GLU A 562 -12.42 -16.19 -47.76
CA GLU A 562 -11.77 -15.12 -48.53
C GLU A 562 -11.15 -14.08 -47.59
N LEU A 563 -9.88 -13.69 -47.83
CA LEU A 563 -9.19 -12.67 -47.03
C LEU A 563 -9.62 -11.27 -47.48
N LEU A 564 -10.22 -10.51 -46.56
CA LEU A 564 -10.77 -9.19 -46.86
C LEU A 564 -9.92 -8.05 -46.30
N TYR A 565 -9.28 -8.23 -45.15
CA TYR A 565 -8.42 -7.20 -44.54
C TYR A 565 -7.19 -7.83 -43.89
N THR A 566 -6.06 -7.13 -43.88
CA THR A 566 -4.82 -7.54 -43.19
C THR A 566 -4.12 -6.33 -42.60
N THR A 567 -3.27 -6.53 -41.59
CA THR A 567 -2.40 -5.46 -41.10
C THR A 567 -1.32 -5.13 -42.13
N ALA A 568 -1.11 -3.85 -42.39
CA ALA A 568 -0.21 -3.37 -43.45
C ALA A 568 1.28 -3.48 -43.13
N GLN A 569 1.64 -3.53 -41.85
CA GLN A 569 2.99 -3.75 -41.37
C GLN A 569 2.96 -4.74 -40.20
N ASN A 570 4.00 -5.57 -40.10
CA ASN A 570 4.21 -6.46 -38.97
C ASN A 570 4.61 -5.64 -37.73
N VAL A 571 3.91 -5.80 -36.61
CA VAL A 571 4.20 -5.03 -35.39
C VAL A 571 5.16 -5.80 -34.51
N ALA A 572 6.37 -5.27 -34.33
CA ALA A 572 7.43 -5.90 -33.53
C ALA A 572 7.03 -6.04 -32.06
N VAL A 573 7.33 -7.20 -31.47
CA VAL A 573 6.98 -7.55 -30.08
C VAL A 573 8.06 -8.43 -29.43
N ILE A 574 8.04 -8.48 -28.09
CA ILE A 574 8.85 -9.34 -27.20
C ILE A 574 10.36 -8.98 -27.12
N THR A 575 11.04 -8.78 -28.24
CA THR A 575 12.51 -8.66 -28.32
C THR A 575 12.98 -7.30 -28.84
N GLN A 576 14.27 -7.00 -28.70
CA GLN A 576 14.90 -5.77 -29.23
C GLN A 576 14.27 -4.46 -28.68
N GLY A 577 13.84 -4.47 -27.42
CA GLY A 577 13.18 -3.33 -26.77
C GLY A 577 11.70 -3.19 -27.14
N ALA A 578 11.16 -4.03 -28.02
CA ALA A 578 9.73 -4.11 -28.28
C ALA A 578 9.04 -4.84 -27.11
N GLY A 579 7.98 -4.23 -26.56
CA GLY A 579 7.21 -4.81 -25.47
C GLY A 579 6.29 -5.95 -25.93
N THR A 580 5.43 -6.43 -25.03
CA THR A 580 4.39 -7.43 -25.33
C THR A 580 3.05 -6.80 -25.72
N GLN A 581 3.05 -5.52 -26.12
CA GLN A 581 1.86 -4.78 -26.54
C GLN A 581 1.90 -4.48 -28.04
N ALA A 582 0.78 -4.67 -28.75
CA ALA A 582 0.68 -4.38 -30.18
C ALA A 582 -0.62 -3.62 -30.53
N GLN A 583 -0.53 -2.67 -31.45
CA GLN A 583 -1.68 -1.98 -32.04
C GLN A 583 -1.71 -2.35 -33.53
N LEU A 584 -2.77 -3.02 -33.95
CA LEU A 584 -2.90 -3.61 -35.28
C LEU A 584 -3.99 -2.89 -36.07
N GLU A 585 -3.62 -2.11 -37.07
CA GLU A 585 -4.58 -1.46 -37.97
C GLU A 585 -4.86 -2.36 -39.17
N LEU A 586 -6.10 -2.82 -39.33
CA LEU A 586 -6.51 -3.58 -40.52
C LEU A 586 -6.69 -2.65 -41.71
N GLN A 587 -6.25 -3.09 -42.87
CA GLN A 587 -6.47 -2.43 -44.15
C GLN A 587 -7.08 -3.42 -45.12
N ARG A 588 -7.95 -2.93 -46.01
CA ARG A 588 -8.65 -3.76 -46.99
C ARG A 588 -7.62 -4.39 -47.93
N VAL A 589 -7.76 -5.69 -48.16
CA VAL A 589 -7.01 -6.40 -49.20
C VAL A 589 -7.72 -6.10 -50.51
N ASP A 590 -7.37 -4.97 -51.12
CA ASP A 590 -7.89 -4.63 -52.44
C ASP A 590 -7.40 -5.68 -53.45
N ALA A 591 -8.34 -6.29 -54.16
CA ALA A 591 -8.07 -7.17 -55.28
C ALA A 591 -7.50 -6.37 -56.46
N THR A 592 -6.18 -6.10 -56.39
CA THR A 592 -5.27 -5.67 -57.48
C THR A 592 -5.40 -4.22 -58.00
N PRO A 593 -4.29 -3.54 -58.33
CA PRO A 593 -3.06 -3.32 -57.57
C PRO A 593 -2.92 -1.82 -57.20
N LEU A 594 -2.72 -1.49 -55.92
CA LEU A 594 -2.46 -0.10 -55.51
C LEU A 594 -1.05 0.32 -55.95
N ALA A 595 -1.00 1.38 -56.77
CA ALA A 595 0.22 2.10 -57.09
C ALA A 595 0.91 2.55 -55.79
N ALA A 596 2.23 2.35 -55.74
CA ALA A 596 3.10 2.72 -54.63
C ALA A 596 2.84 4.17 -54.19
N SER A 597 2.54 4.38 -52.90
CA SER A 597 2.72 5.71 -52.33
C SER A 597 4.21 6.04 -52.41
N GLU A 598 4.58 7.11 -53.11
CA GLU A 598 5.98 7.53 -53.20
C GLU A 598 6.59 7.67 -51.80
N ALA A 599 7.78 7.09 -51.61
CA ALA A 599 8.50 7.21 -50.35
C ALA A 599 8.85 8.68 -50.07
N SER A 600 8.68 9.15 -48.84
CA SER A 600 9.05 10.52 -48.45
C SER A 600 10.55 10.60 -48.13
N LEU A 601 11.19 11.74 -48.41
CA LEU A 601 12.61 11.96 -48.09
C LEU A 601 12.88 11.74 -46.60
N GLU A 602 12.02 12.33 -45.76
CA GLU A 602 12.05 12.18 -44.30
C GLU A 602 11.24 10.96 -43.86
N ASN A 603 11.60 10.41 -42.69
CA ASN A 603 10.94 9.26 -42.08
C ASN A 603 10.93 7.97 -42.94
N THR A 604 11.87 7.85 -43.87
CA THR A 604 12.11 6.64 -44.68
C THR A 604 13.50 6.10 -44.41
N TYR A 605 13.61 4.78 -44.18
CA TYR A 605 14.90 4.11 -44.08
C TYR A 605 15.46 3.87 -45.49
N TRP A 606 16.48 4.62 -45.86
CA TRP A 606 17.10 4.56 -47.18
C TRP A 606 18.35 3.67 -47.15
N LYS A 607 18.25 2.44 -47.67
CA LYS A 607 19.39 1.51 -47.77
C LYS A 607 20.23 1.83 -49.01
N LEU A 608 21.55 1.97 -48.86
CA LEU A 608 22.44 2.24 -49.99
C LEU A 608 22.43 1.06 -50.99
N ILE A 609 22.13 1.36 -52.26
CA ILE A 609 22.15 0.41 -53.38
C ILE A 609 23.45 0.60 -54.17
N THR A 610 23.75 1.84 -54.58
CA THR A 610 24.95 2.15 -55.34
C THR A 610 25.59 3.45 -54.87
N LEU A 611 26.91 3.50 -54.92
CA LEU A 611 27.71 4.68 -54.59
C LEU A 611 28.73 4.92 -55.70
N GLY A 612 28.70 6.10 -56.34
CA GLY A 612 29.55 6.40 -57.49
C GLY A 612 29.39 5.42 -58.66
N GLY A 613 28.17 4.88 -58.86
CA GLY A 613 27.88 3.89 -59.90
C GLY A 613 28.31 2.45 -59.60
N ARG A 614 28.97 2.20 -58.46
CA ARG A 614 29.33 0.85 -58.01
C ARG A 614 28.31 0.32 -57.00
N PRO A 615 27.98 -0.98 -56.99
CA PRO A 615 27.15 -1.57 -55.95
C PRO A 615 27.74 -1.34 -54.55
N ALA A 616 26.87 -1.10 -53.57
CA ALA A 616 27.29 -0.99 -52.17
C ALA A 616 27.95 -2.31 -51.72
N GLN A 617 29.14 -2.22 -51.15
CA GLN A 617 29.80 -3.33 -50.50
C GLN A 617 29.06 -3.67 -49.21
N VAL A 618 28.82 -4.96 -49.04
CA VAL A 618 28.21 -5.55 -47.84
C VAL A 618 29.13 -6.69 -47.41
N GLN A 619 29.65 -6.62 -46.19
CA GLN A 619 30.44 -7.71 -45.61
C GLN A 619 29.58 -8.56 -44.66
N PRO A 620 29.86 -9.88 -44.54
CA PRO A 620 29.22 -10.72 -43.53
C PRO A 620 29.49 -10.15 -42.14
N HIS A 621 28.42 -9.98 -41.34
CA HIS A 621 28.46 -9.46 -39.97
C HIS A 621 28.67 -7.94 -39.78
N GLU A 622 28.84 -7.17 -40.85
CA GLU A 622 28.80 -5.69 -40.77
C GLU A 622 27.39 -5.14 -41.04
N ARG A 623 27.14 -3.91 -40.57
CA ARG A 623 25.83 -3.26 -40.77
C ARG A 623 25.70 -2.87 -42.24
N GLU A 624 24.48 -2.82 -42.75
CA GLU A 624 24.25 -2.26 -44.08
C GLU A 624 24.38 -0.74 -44.05
N ALA A 625 24.90 -0.15 -45.12
CA ALA A 625 24.97 1.30 -45.24
C ALA A 625 23.55 1.87 -45.45
N TYR A 626 23.18 2.88 -44.67
CA TYR A 626 21.85 3.49 -44.71
C TYR A 626 21.88 5.00 -44.44
N LEU A 627 20.80 5.68 -44.81
CA LEU A 627 20.52 7.08 -44.53
C LEU A 627 19.11 7.24 -43.94
N LEU A 628 18.99 8.01 -42.86
CA LEU A 628 17.72 8.42 -42.27
C LEU A 628 17.76 9.94 -42.02
N LEU A 629 16.72 10.63 -42.49
CA LEU A 629 16.53 12.06 -42.34
C LEU A 629 15.26 12.28 -41.51
N LEU A 630 15.39 13.00 -40.39
CA LEU A 630 14.27 13.31 -39.50
C LEU A 630 14.53 14.63 -38.78
N ASP A 631 13.57 15.56 -38.84
CA ASP A 631 13.58 16.83 -38.11
C ASP A 631 14.90 17.63 -38.25
N GLY A 632 15.43 17.70 -39.47
CA GLY A 632 16.69 18.41 -39.77
C GLY A 632 17.96 17.68 -39.31
N ARG A 633 17.84 16.44 -38.84
CA ARG A 633 18.96 15.59 -38.41
C ARG A 633 19.23 14.44 -39.37
N VAL A 634 20.51 14.14 -39.54
CA VAL A 634 21.00 12.99 -40.31
C VAL A 634 21.44 11.90 -39.34
N SER A 635 20.90 10.70 -39.52
CA SER A 635 21.43 9.46 -38.93
C SER A 635 21.73 8.48 -40.04
N ALA A 636 23.00 8.14 -40.23
CA ALA A 636 23.45 7.28 -41.31
C ALA A 636 24.48 6.25 -40.84
N SER A 637 24.76 5.26 -41.67
CA SER A 637 25.89 4.35 -41.50
C SER A 637 26.58 4.11 -42.83
N SER A 638 27.92 4.06 -42.81
CA SER A 638 28.74 3.61 -43.95
C SER A 638 28.78 2.08 -44.08
N GLY A 639 28.17 1.37 -43.12
CA GLY A 639 28.24 -0.07 -42.90
C GLY A 639 29.27 -0.47 -41.84
N CYS A 640 30.36 0.30 -41.73
CA CYS A 640 31.33 0.21 -40.64
C CYS A 640 31.02 1.23 -39.54
N ASN A 641 31.13 2.53 -39.83
CA ASN A 641 30.86 3.60 -38.85
C ASN A 641 29.42 4.09 -38.86
N LYS A 642 29.01 4.69 -37.73
CA LYS A 642 27.81 5.52 -37.65
C LYS A 642 28.18 6.97 -37.96
N LEU A 643 27.32 7.60 -38.75
CA LEU A 643 27.45 8.99 -39.19
C LEU A 643 26.27 9.79 -38.63
N MET A 644 26.54 10.98 -38.10
CA MET A 644 25.50 11.86 -37.54
C MET A 644 25.79 13.32 -37.83
N GLY A 645 24.74 14.09 -38.09
CA GLY A 645 24.86 15.53 -38.33
C GLY A 645 23.50 16.15 -38.63
N SER A 646 23.50 17.26 -39.37
CA SER A 646 22.28 17.97 -39.76
C SER A 646 22.15 18.07 -41.28
N TYR A 647 20.93 18.28 -41.75
CA TYR A 647 20.67 18.67 -43.13
C TYR A 647 19.73 19.87 -43.16
N THR A 648 19.71 20.56 -44.30
CA THR A 648 18.76 21.63 -44.56
C THR A 648 18.13 21.42 -45.93
N GLN A 649 16.81 21.43 -45.96
CA GLN A 649 16.04 21.43 -47.19
C GLN A 649 15.71 22.88 -47.58
N ARG A 650 16.19 23.33 -48.74
CA ARG A 650 15.99 24.73 -49.20
C ARG A 650 14.78 24.89 -50.13
N GLY A 651 14.25 23.77 -50.63
CA GLY A 651 13.06 23.71 -51.48
C GLY A 651 12.78 22.26 -51.92
N PRO A 652 11.69 22.01 -52.67
CA PRO A 652 11.40 20.69 -53.22
C PRO A 652 12.55 20.18 -54.10
N GLY A 653 13.19 19.07 -53.72
CA GLY A 653 14.32 18.48 -54.45
C GLY A 653 15.71 19.07 -54.14
N GLU A 654 15.81 20.06 -53.24
CA GLU A 654 17.09 20.64 -52.81
C GLU A 654 17.45 20.18 -51.39
N LEU A 655 18.63 19.57 -51.23
CA LEU A 655 19.10 19.03 -49.97
C LEU A 655 20.57 19.38 -49.77
N LEU A 656 20.89 19.97 -48.62
CA LEU A 656 22.26 20.19 -48.19
C LEU A 656 22.51 19.41 -46.91
N ILE A 657 23.45 18.47 -46.95
CA ILE A 657 23.88 17.72 -45.76
C ILE A 657 25.09 18.46 -45.18
N GLY A 658 24.98 18.88 -43.92
CA GLY A 658 26.07 19.54 -43.20
C GLY A 658 27.21 18.57 -42.86
N PRO A 659 28.30 19.07 -42.26
CA PRO A 659 29.40 18.23 -41.81
C PRO A 659 28.90 17.09 -40.90
N LEU A 660 29.29 15.86 -41.19
CA LEU A 660 28.90 14.67 -40.42
C LEU A 660 30.03 14.23 -39.49
N GLY A 661 29.71 13.97 -38.23
CA GLY A 661 30.59 13.26 -37.29
C GLY A 661 30.54 11.74 -37.51
N SER A 662 31.69 11.06 -37.35
CA SER A 662 31.82 9.60 -37.49
C SER A 662 32.36 8.96 -36.20
N THR A 663 32.02 7.70 -35.96
CA THR A 663 32.50 6.92 -34.80
C THR A 663 33.95 6.43 -34.89
N HIS A 664 34.65 6.67 -36.01
CA HIS A 664 36.08 6.35 -36.24
C HIS A 664 36.54 4.93 -35.82
N MET A 665 35.66 3.94 -35.91
CA MET A 665 36.00 2.53 -35.72
C MET A 665 36.91 2.02 -36.84
N ALA A 666 37.78 1.06 -36.52
CA ALA A 666 38.67 0.43 -37.48
C ALA A 666 37.87 -0.46 -38.45
N CYS A 667 37.72 -0.01 -39.70
CA CYS A 667 36.97 -0.73 -40.72
C CYS A 667 37.79 -1.81 -41.42
N LEU A 668 37.12 -2.88 -41.84
CA LEU A 668 37.71 -3.90 -42.69
C LEU A 668 38.11 -3.34 -44.08
N PRO A 669 39.06 -3.97 -44.78
CA PRO A 669 39.48 -3.56 -46.13
C PRO A 669 38.28 -3.47 -47.10
N GLY A 670 38.19 -2.37 -47.87
CA GLY A 670 37.05 -2.06 -48.75
C GLY A 670 35.97 -1.17 -48.12
N MET A 671 35.65 -1.36 -46.84
CA MET A 671 34.63 -0.55 -46.14
C MET A 671 35.11 0.87 -45.81
N LYS A 672 36.43 1.03 -45.62
CA LYS A 672 37.05 2.36 -45.48
C LYS A 672 36.93 3.22 -46.75
N GLU A 673 37.00 2.59 -47.92
CA GLU A 673 36.87 3.28 -49.22
C GLU A 673 35.40 3.65 -49.48
N GLN A 674 34.46 2.75 -49.16
CA GLN A 674 33.03 3.04 -49.20
C GLN A 674 32.65 4.18 -48.26
N GLU A 675 33.17 4.20 -47.03
CA GLU A 675 32.91 5.29 -46.09
C GLU A 675 33.41 6.64 -46.59
N ALA A 676 34.65 6.70 -47.10
CA ALA A 676 35.20 7.92 -47.65
C ALA A 676 34.39 8.41 -48.87
N ALA A 677 34.00 7.50 -49.77
CA ALA A 677 33.18 7.83 -50.92
C ALA A 677 31.76 8.29 -50.53
N LEU A 678 31.18 7.73 -49.45
CA LEU A 678 29.84 8.07 -48.98
C LEU A 678 29.82 9.45 -48.31
N LEU A 679 30.84 9.75 -47.50
CA LEU A 679 31.02 11.08 -46.91
C LEU A 679 31.24 12.15 -47.98
N ALA A 680 32.05 11.84 -49.01
CA ALA A 680 32.23 12.74 -50.15
C ALA A 680 30.93 12.93 -50.96
N ALA A 681 30.11 11.90 -51.11
CA ALA A 681 28.81 11.99 -51.76
C ALA A 681 27.83 12.87 -50.96
N TYR A 682 27.79 12.74 -49.64
CA TYR A 682 26.95 13.61 -48.79
C TYR A 682 27.40 15.06 -48.81
N ALA A 683 28.71 15.32 -48.76
CA ALA A 683 29.25 16.68 -48.79
C ALA A 683 29.02 17.40 -50.13
N ARG A 684 28.92 16.66 -51.23
CA ARG A 684 28.67 17.21 -52.58
C ARG A 684 27.19 17.24 -52.97
N ALA A 685 26.34 16.49 -52.29
CA ALA A 685 24.92 16.45 -52.64
C ALA A 685 24.27 17.82 -52.39
N THR A 686 23.72 18.40 -53.45
CA THR A 686 22.96 19.67 -53.41
C THR A 686 21.49 19.44 -53.77
N ARG A 687 21.19 18.29 -54.40
CA ARG A 687 19.85 17.90 -54.85
C ARG A 687 19.55 16.46 -54.51
N TYR A 688 18.26 16.16 -54.43
CA TYR A 688 17.77 14.80 -54.31
C TYR A 688 16.56 14.58 -55.23
N ARG A 689 16.35 13.33 -55.62
CA ARG A 689 15.19 12.91 -56.40
C ARG A 689 14.66 11.61 -55.85
N ILE A 690 13.35 11.53 -55.65
CA ILE A 690 12.67 10.27 -55.30
C ILE A 690 11.84 9.81 -56.48
N ARG A 691 11.94 8.52 -56.82
CA ARG A 691 11.11 7.85 -57.81
C ARG A 691 10.61 6.54 -57.22
N GLY A 692 9.33 6.50 -56.85
CA GLY A 692 8.75 5.37 -56.12
C GLY A 692 9.49 5.11 -54.81
N GLU A 693 10.22 4.01 -54.75
CA GLU A 693 11.01 3.56 -53.60
C GLU A 693 12.51 3.85 -53.76
N THR A 694 12.95 4.66 -54.71
CA THR A 694 14.38 4.97 -54.90
C THR A 694 14.69 6.43 -54.64
N LEU A 695 15.64 6.70 -53.76
CA LEU A 695 16.23 8.02 -53.52
C LEU A 695 17.57 8.13 -54.26
N GLU A 696 17.72 9.15 -55.10
CA GLU A 696 18.98 9.54 -55.72
C GLU A 696 19.49 10.82 -55.09
N LEU A 697 20.72 10.81 -54.56
CA LEU A 697 21.45 12.01 -54.17
C LEU A 697 22.31 12.49 -55.34
N MET A 698 22.25 13.78 -55.63
CA MET A 698 22.80 14.35 -56.86
C MET A 698 23.61 15.63 -56.62
N ASP A 699 24.58 15.83 -57.49
CA ASP A 699 25.32 17.08 -57.67
C ASP A 699 25.11 17.55 -59.11
N VAL A 700 24.37 18.65 -59.26
CA VAL A 700 23.85 19.19 -60.53
C VAL A 700 23.08 18.14 -61.35
N ASP A 701 23.76 17.36 -62.20
CA ASP A 701 23.19 16.31 -63.07
C ASP A 701 23.79 14.91 -62.81
N GLN A 702 24.77 14.79 -61.91
CA GLN A 702 25.42 13.52 -61.60
C GLN A 702 24.77 12.85 -60.39
N VAL A 703 24.38 11.57 -60.52
CA VAL A 703 23.94 10.75 -59.39
C VAL A 703 25.17 10.28 -58.61
N LEU A 704 25.27 10.74 -57.36
CA LEU A 704 26.36 10.41 -56.44
C LEU A 704 26.10 9.11 -55.68
N ALA A 705 24.86 8.93 -55.20
CA ALA A 705 24.45 7.74 -54.47
C ALA A 705 22.98 7.43 -54.74
N ARG A 706 22.63 6.14 -54.78
CA ARG A 706 21.25 5.64 -54.86
C ARG A 706 20.93 4.81 -53.65
N PHE A 707 19.73 5.02 -53.12
CA PHE A 707 19.20 4.29 -51.99
C PHE A 707 17.82 3.72 -52.32
N GLY A 708 17.52 2.55 -51.77
CA GLY A 708 16.20 1.94 -51.81
C GLY A 708 15.48 2.16 -50.50
N ALA A 709 14.22 2.56 -50.58
CA ALA A 709 13.32 2.60 -49.45
C ALA A 709 13.14 1.17 -48.94
N ARG A 710 13.40 0.97 -47.65
CA ARG A 710 12.99 -0.25 -46.97
C ARG A 710 11.67 0.06 -46.30
N HIS A 711 10.58 -0.29 -46.97
CA HIS A 711 9.31 -0.47 -46.28
C HIS A 711 9.46 -1.73 -45.44
N PHE A 712 9.28 -1.60 -44.12
CA PHE A 712 9.25 -2.76 -43.23
C PHE A 712 7.98 -3.56 -43.57
N GLN A 713 8.10 -4.52 -44.49
CA GLN A 713 7.01 -5.41 -44.93
C GLN A 713 6.62 -6.42 -43.86
#